data_AF-M0CTM3-F1
#
_entry.id   AF-M0CTM3-F1
#
_cell.length_a   1.000
_cell.length_b   1.000
_cell.length_c   1.000
_cell.angle_alpha   90.00
_cell.angle_beta   90.00
_cell.angle_gamma   90.00
#
_symmetry.space_group_name_H-M   'P 1'
#
loop_
_entity.id
_entity.type
_entity.pdbx_description
1 polymer ?
#
loop_
_entity_poly.entity_id
_entity_poly.type
_entity_poly.pdbx_seq_one_letter_code
_entity_poly.pdbx_strand_id
1 'polypeptide(L)'
;MHVRDLPLPGPVLEHYESGGIEELYPPQAAAVEAGVTEGARLVAAIPTASGKTFIAELAMLTAGGPALYIVPLRALAREKYETFSELPGVSVGISTGDFDATDEDLAGNDIVVATAEKVDSAIRTGASWVESLACVVVDEVHLLGSDGRGPTLEVTLATLQRRAPGLQIVALSATVDNPEDIADWLDAELVETTWRPVSLRTGVYADGDVRFDDESTLAVDVEAPGPNEDGATEATAALVADAVDDGGQCLAFVRSRREAESLARRLAMEPLADCPELADAVSELGRTETGTRLADAVESGVAFHHAGVRSSHRALVENAFRERTLKVICATPTLAAGVNVPARRVVVRDLKRYTGEEMAWLPVLEVHQMCGRAGRPHLDPYGEAVLLAEGDDDAAVAELWDRYVTAGPEAVESKLAARDALRTHVLSVVASGFADSQESVLDLLDATFFAHQSPDVDLTRLVGSVVEELVGMEMLAAGGDGEGEAELAATELGGVVSRQYVTPETGARLVDGVRAAAGMDPENVTELTALEIVCDTPDMHGTYLGNRERAAMYRFASGHAAEFTTAMNDTDDFEEWLCAVKLARIVREWTEGESVEAIVENYRIGPGDLEARLERVEWLLGAADAIAAVVEANLPVFREVRERL
;
A
#
# COMPACT_ATOMS: atom_id res chain seq x y z
N MET A 1 25.59 4.29 -22.85
CA MET A 1 25.48 5.76 -22.89
C MET A 1 26.10 6.29 -21.62
N HIS A 2 26.96 7.32 -21.67
CA HIS A 2 27.55 7.87 -20.45
C HIS A 2 26.58 8.88 -19.81
N VAL A 3 26.57 8.95 -18.48
CA VAL A 3 25.73 9.91 -17.74
C VAL A 3 26.02 11.35 -18.15
N ARG A 4 27.29 11.70 -18.38
CA ARG A 4 27.72 13.04 -18.83
C ARG A 4 27.12 13.51 -20.16
N ASP A 5 26.59 12.58 -20.96
CA ASP A 5 25.99 12.89 -22.27
C ASP A 5 24.50 13.28 -22.13
N LEU A 6 23.92 13.17 -20.92
CA LEU A 6 22.53 13.50 -20.65
C LEU A 6 22.28 15.02 -20.62
N PRO A 7 21.08 15.48 -20.99
CA PRO A 7 20.72 16.90 -21.01
C PRO A 7 20.38 17.44 -19.61
N LEU A 8 21.25 17.22 -18.63
CA LEU A 8 21.05 17.61 -17.23
C LEU A 8 22.01 18.73 -16.79
N PRO A 9 21.67 19.49 -15.73
CA PRO A 9 22.58 20.48 -15.16
C PRO A 9 23.89 19.84 -14.64
N GLY A 10 25.01 20.55 -14.80
CA GLY A 10 26.34 20.09 -14.36
C GLY A 10 26.40 19.57 -12.92
N PRO A 11 25.84 20.27 -11.92
CA PRO A 11 25.83 19.77 -10.54
C PRO A 11 25.11 18.43 -10.36
N VAL A 12 24.04 18.19 -11.13
CA VAL A 12 23.28 16.93 -11.10
C VAL A 12 24.11 15.79 -11.73
N LEU A 13 24.79 16.07 -12.84
CA LEU A 13 25.71 15.11 -13.46
C LEU A 13 26.85 14.73 -12.51
N GLU A 14 27.45 15.71 -11.81
CA GLU A 14 28.48 15.48 -10.80
C GLU A 14 27.96 14.66 -9.62
N HIS A 15 26.72 14.92 -9.17
CA HIS A 15 26.06 14.13 -8.12
C HIS A 15 25.99 12.65 -8.52
N TYR A 16 25.50 12.33 -9.72
CA TYR A 16 25.43 10.95 -10.21
C TYR A 16 26.79 10.28 -10.38
N GLU A 17 27.78 10.97 -10.98
CA GLU A 17 29.13 10.42 -11.13
C GLU A 17 29.76 10.15 -9.75
N SER A 18 29.56 11.04 -8.77
CA SER A 18 30.06 10.86 -7.40
C SER A 18 29.35 9.72 -6.65
N GLY A 19 28.09 9.44 -7.01
CA GLY A 19 27.31 8.28 -6.55
C GLY A 19 27.66 6.97 -7.26
N GLY A 20 28.61 6.99 -8.20
CA GLY A 20 29.08 5.80 -8.92
C GLY A 20 28.30 5.47 -10.20
N ILE A 21 27.43 6.36 -10.67
CA ILE A 21 26.69 6.19 -11.92
C ILE A 21 27.48 6.87 -13.06
N GLU A 22 28.32 6.11 -13.76
CA GLU A 22 29.12 6.61 -14.90
C GLU A 22 28.49 6.26 -16.26
N GLU A 23 27.84 5.09 -16.34
CA GLU A 23 27.18 4.56 -17.53
C GLU A 23 25.77 4.11 -17.21
N LEU A 24 24.85 4.36 -18.15
CA LEU A 24 23.47 3.93 -18.05
C LEU A 24 23.37 2.43 -18.27
N TYR A 25 22.54 1.78 -17.47
CA TYR A 25 22.09 0.42 -17.74
C TYR A 25 21.32 0.34 -19.07
N PRO A 26 21.30 -0.82 -19.73
CA PRO A 26 20.58 -0.98 -20.99
C PRO A 26 19.12 -0.50 -20.98
N PRO A 27 18.29 -0.78 -19.95
CA PRO A 27 16.93 -0.27 -19.88
C PRO A 27 16.86 1.26 -19.75
N GLN A 28 17.82 1.87 -19.03
CA GLN A 28 17.89 3.32 -18.86
C GLN A 28 18.26 4.01 -20.18
N ALA A 29 19.22 3.44 -20.92
CA ALA A 29 19.59 3.96 -22.24
C ALA A 29 18.43 3.83 -23.24
N ALA A 30 17.71 2.70 -23.22
CA ALA A 30 16.51 2.50 -24.03
C ALA A 30 15.41 3.54 -23.71
N ALA A 31 15.22 3.90 -22.44
CA ALA A 31 14.29 4.96 -22.05
C ALA A 31 14.68 6.34 -22.59
N VAL A 32 15.98 6.67 -22.59
CA VAL A 32 16.48 7.91 -23.21
C VAL A 32 16.24 7.90 -24.72
N GLU A 33 16.53 6.78 -25.39
CA GLU A 33 16.29 6.63 -26.83
C GLU A 33 14.81 6.68 -27.20
N ALA A 34 13.92 6.22 -26.29
CA ALA A 34 12.47 6.35 -26.41
C ALA A 34 11.95 7.78 -26.14
N GLY A 35 12.82 8.73 -25.81
CA GLY A 35 12.47 10.14 -25.68
C GLY A 35 12.03 10.57 -24.28
N VAL A 36 12.36 9.81 -23.22
CA VAL A 36 11.98 10.20 -21.84
C VAL A 36 12.53 11.58 -21.43
N THR A 37 13.68 11.98 -21.99
CA THR A 37 14.28 13.31 -21.76
C THR A 37 13.76 14.40 -22.70
N GLU A 38 12.85 14.05 -23.61
CA GLU A 38 12.31 14.93 -24.66
C GLU A 38 10.81 15.21 -24.47
N GLY A 39 10.24 14.75 -23.35
CA GLY A 39 8.82 14.90 -23.04
C GLY A 39 7.92 13.77 -23.57
N ALA A 40 8.50 12.71 -24.15
CA ALA A 40 7.72 11.55 -24.60
C ALA A 40 7.12 10.80 -23.40
N ARG A 41 5.89 10.30 -23.59
CA ARG A 41 5.26 9.40 -22.62
C ARG A 41 5.90 8.02 -22.73
N LEU A 42 6.09 7.36 -21.59
CA LEU A 42 6.85 6.11 -21.52
C LEU A 42 6.20 5.13 -20.53
N VAL A 43 6.12 3.87 -20.91
CA VAL A 43 5.95 2.74 -19.97
C VAL A 43 7.26 1.98 -19.91
N ALA A 44 7.84 1.86 -18.71
CA ALA A 44 9.03 1.07 -18.45
C ALA A 44 8.67 -0.20 -17.68
N ALA A 45 8.44 -1.31 -18.40
CA ALA A 45 8.15 -2.62 -17.83
C ALA A 45 9.46 -3.40 -17.64
N ILE A 46 10.13 -3.15 -16.51
CA ILE A 46 11.48 -3.66 -16.24
C ILE A 46 11.59 -4.25 -14.83
N PRO A 47 12.43 -5.28 -14.61
CA PRO A 47 12.60 -5.88 -13.30
C PRO A 47 13.04 -4.89 -12.23
N THR A 48 12.69 -5.19 -10.98
CA THR A 48 13.20 -4.49 -9.80
C THR A 48 14.74 -4.45 -9.81
N ALA A 49 15.32 -3.40 -9.25
CA ALA A 49 16.76 -3.09 -9.24
C ALA A 49 17.38 -2.71 -10.61
N SER A 50 16.61 -2.64 -11.70
CA SER A 50 17.11 -2.26 -13.03
C SER A 50 17.17 -0.74 -13.28
N GLY A 51 16.97 0.06 -12.22
CA GLY A 51 17.14 1.52 -12.27
C GLY A 51 15.90 2.32 -12.68
N LYS A 52 14.69 1.85 -12.35
CA LYS A 52 13.41 2.56 -12.58
C LYS A 52 13.44 4.00 -12.03
N THR A 53 13.93 4.19 -10.81
CA THR A 53 14.03 5.51 -10.16
C THR A 53 14.89 6.48 -10.97
N PHE A 54 15.97 6.01 -11.59
CA PHE A 54 16.80 6.87 -12.44
C PHE A 54 16.04 7.31 -13.70
N ILE A 55 15.27 6.42 -14.34
CA ILE A 55 14.42 6.79 -15.50
C ILE A 55 13.42 7.89 -15.10
N ALA A 56 12.82 7.78 -13.92
CA ALA A 56 11.95 8.81 -13.38
C ALA A 56 12.66 10.15 -13.16
N GLU A 57 13.84 10.14 -12.54
CA GLU A 57 14.62 11.35 -12.32
C GLU A 57 14.96 12.04 -13.64
N LEU A 58 15.33 11.28 -14.69
CA LEU A 58 15.56 11.85 -16.02
C LEU A 58 14.32 12.57 -16.55
N ALA A 59 13.14 11.96 -16.44
CA ALA A 59 11.89 12.58 -16.88
C ALA A 59 11.60 13.87 -16.10
N MET A 60 11.65 13.80 -14.76
CA MET A 60 11.31 14.93 -13.90
C MET A 60 12.29 16.11 -14.03
N LEU A 61 13.60 15.82 -14.16
CA LEU A 61 14.64 16.86 -14.23
C LEU A 61 14.76 17.52 -15.61
N THR A 62 14.25 16.88 -16.65
CA THR A 62 14.22 17.43 -18.01
C THR A 62 12.87 18.03 -18.39
N ALA A 63 11.85 17.82 -17.54
CA ALA A 63 10.54 18.43 -17.70
C ALA A 63 10.62 19.97 -17.70
N GLY A 64 9.81 20.61 -18.56
CA GLY A 64 9.75 22.07 -18.68
C GLY A 64 9.02 22.79 -17.54
N GLY A 65 8.75 22.12 -16.42
CA GLY A 65 7.96 22.60 -15.29
C GLY A 65 7.88 21.58 -14.16
N PRO A 66 7.06 21.82 -13.13
CA PRO A 66 6.94 20.96 -11.95
C PRO A 66 6.58 19.52 -12.31
N ALA A 67 7.15 18.58 -11.55
CA ALA A 67 6.90 17.16 -11.71
C ALA A 67 6.21 16.56 -10.47
N LEU A 68 5.38 15.55 -10.71
CA LEU A 68 4.73 14.77 -9.66
C LEU A 68 5.23 13.32 -9.74
N TYR A 69 5.64 12.75 -8.61
CA TYR A 69 5.98 11.34 -8.46
C TYR A 69 4.94 10.64 -7.59
N ILE A 70 4.14 9.77 -8.21
CA ILE A 70 3.08 9.01 -7.55
C ILE A 70 3.66 7.69 -7.03
N VAL A 71 3.53 7.45 -5.73
CA VAL A 71 3.89 6.17 -5.08
C VAL A 71 2.66 5.41 -4.57
N PRO A 72 2.74 4.08 -4.42
CA PRO A 72 1.62 3.30 -3.89
C PRO A 72 1.55 3.30 -2.36
N LEU A 73 2.61 3.66 -1.63
CA LEU A 73 2.67 3.55 -0.18
C LEU A 73 3.28 4.80 0.45
N ARG A 74 2.77 5.21 1.62
CA ARG A 74 3.32 6.35 2.38
C ARG A 74 4.80 6.16 2.74
N ALA A 75 5.19 4.93 3.10
CA ALA A 75 6.59 4.60 3.40
C ALA A 75 7.51 4.85 2.19
N LEU A 76 7.05 4.47 0.98
CA LEU A 76 7.77 4.76 -0.26
C LEU A 76 7.83 6.26 -0.55
N ALA A 77 6.77 7.01 -0.26
CA ALA A 77 6.78 8.45 -0.49
C ALA A 77 7.91 9.11 0.30
N ARG A 78 8.08 8.70 1.56
CA ARG A 78 9.16 9.20 2.40
C ARG A 78 10.53 8.81 1.86
N GLU A 79 10.71 7.55 1.45
CA GLU A 79 11.96 7.09 0.82
C GLU A 79 12.31 7.93 -0.42
N LYS A 80 11.33 8.16 -1.31
CA LYS A 80 11.53 8.93 -2.55
C LYS A 80 11.70 10.42 -2.29
N TYR A 81 10.99 10.98 -1.32
CA TYR A 81 11.21 12.35 -0.86
C TYR A 81 12.66 12.54 -0.37
N GLU A 82 13.15 11.64 0.49
CA GLU A 82 14.54 11.68 0.98
C GLU A 82 15.53 11.55 -0.19
N THR A 83 15.30 10.61 -1.11
CA THR A 83 16.15 10.39 -2.30
C THR A 83 16.21 11.64 -3.19
N PHE A 84 15.06 12.21 -3.56
CA PHE A 84 15.03 13.37 -4.46
C PHE A 84 15.51 14.66 -3.78
N SER A 85 15.39 14.76 -2.45
CA SER A 85 15.92 15.90 -1.69
C SER A 85 17.45 15.97 -1.69
N GLU A 86 18.14 14.87 -2.04
CA GLU A 86 19.60 14.84 -2.20
C GLU A 86 20.05 15.41 -3.57
N LEU A 87 19.13 15.62 -4.51
CA LEU A 87 19.45 16.16 -5.83
C LEU A 87 19.83 17.66 -5.74
N PRO A 88 20.97 18.06 -6.32
CA PRO A 88 21.47 19.42 -6.15
C PRO A 88 20.64 20.43 -6.93
N GLY A 89 20.11 21.42 -6.20
CA GLY A 89 19.38 22.55 -6.79
C GLY A 89 17.92 22.24 -7.13
N VAL A 90 17.37 21.15 -6.59
CA VAL A 90 15.98 20.73 -6.76
C VAL A 90 15.23 20.90 -5.45
N SER A 91 14.06 21.53 -5.48
CA SER A 91 13.14 21.62 -4.35
C SER A 91 12.11 20.50 -4.41
N VAL A 92 11.89 19.83 -3.27
CA VAL A 92 11.03 18.64 -3.19
C VAL A 92 10.01 18.80 -2.08
N GLY A 93 8.75 18.51 -2.40
CA GLY A 93 7.63 18.45 -1.45
C GLY A 93 7.11 17.02 -1.29
N ILE A 94 6.40 16.75 -0.20
CA ILE A 94 5.72 15.47 0.06
C ILE A 94 4.26 15.72 0.47
N SER A 95 3.34 14.90 -0.02
CA SER A 95 1.94 14.88 0.40
C SER A 95 1.41 13.45 0.52
N THR A 96 1.27 12.99 1.77
CA THR A 96 0.84 11.61 2.09
C THR A 96 -0.18 11.53 3.23
N GLY A 97 -0.66 12.65 3.76
CA GLY A 97 -1.51 12.72 4.96
C GLY A 97 -0.72 13.15 6.20
N ASP A 98 0.18 12.29 6.67
CA ASP A 98 0.93 12.52 7.92
C ASP A 98 2.01 13.62 7.80
N PHE A 99 2.37 13.97 6.56
CA PHE A 99 3.45 14.90 6.21
C PHE A 99 2.98 15.94 5.18
N ASP A 100 1.73 16.39 5.25
CA ASP A 100 1.20 17.34 4.27
C ASP A 100 1.85 18.72 4.44
N ALA A 101 2.72 19.08 3.50
CA ALA A 101 3.06 20.48 3.26
C ALA A 101 1.79 21.23 2.80
N THR A 102 1.72 22.54 3.03
CA THR A 102 0.54 23.29 2.59
C THR A 102 0.47 23.34 1.06
N ASP A 103 -0.72 23.54 0.48
CA ASP A 103 -0.87 23.68 -0.97
C ASP A 103 0.04 24.79 -1.55
N GLU A 104 0.23 25.87 -0.79
CA GLU A 104 1.15 26.97 -1.15
C GLU A 104 2.62 26.51 -1.15
N ASP A 105 3.02 25.69 -0.18
CA ASP A 105 4.37 25.14 -0.12
C ASP A 105 4.60 24.16 -1.28
N LEU A 106 3.62 23.30 -1.59
CA LEU A 106 3.69 22.31 -2.65
C LEU A 106 3.82 22.97 -4.03
N ALA A 107 3.07 24.04 -4.29
CA ALA A 107 3.13 24.77 -5.56
C ALA A 107 4.50 25.42 -5.86
N GLY A 108 5.35 25.59 -4.84
CA GLY A 108 6.69 26.14 -4.99
C GLY A 108 7.79 25.11 -5.28
N ASN A 109 7.49 23.80 -5.23
CA ASN A 109 8.49 22.75 -5.42
C ASN A 109 8.65 22.34 -6.89
N ASP A 110 9.87 21.94 -7.26
CA ASP A 110 10.18 21.37 -8.57
C ASP A 110 9.63 19.94 -8.69
N ILE A 111 9.67 19.17 -7.59
CA ILE A 111 9.14 17.80 -7.52
C ILE A 111 8.20 17.67 -6.33
N VAL A 112 7.02 17.07 -6.54
CA VAL A 112 6.11 16.67 -5.46
C VAL A 112 6.00 15.15 -5.43
N VAL A 113 6.23 14.53 -4.26
CA VAL A 113 6.02 13.10 -4.04
C VAL A 113 4.70 12.89 -3.31
N ALA A 114 3.79 12.11 -3.87
CA ALA A 114 2.47 11.89 -3.27
C ALA A 114 1.95 10.47 -3.49
N THR A 115 0.97 10.04 -2.69
CA THR A 115 0.21 8.81 -3.00
C THR A 115 -0.89 9.11 -4.01
N ALA A 116 -1.37 8.08 -4.73
CA ALA A 116 -2.46 8.24 -5.70
C ALA A 116 -3.71 8.87 -5.06
N GLU A 117 -4.05 8.48 -3.83
CA GLU A 117 -5.19 9.03 -3.09
C GLU A 117 -5.03 10.53 -2.78
N LYS A 118 -3.79 10.98 -2.54
CA LYS A 118 -3.52 12.41 -2.27
C LYS A 118 -3.59 13.25 -3.53
N VAL A 119 -3.15 12.70 -4.66
CA VAL A 119 -3.31 13.35 -5.97
C VAL A 119 -4.78 13.44 -6.34
N ASP A 120 -5.55 12.35 -6.18
CA ASP A 120 -7.00 12.37 -6.43
C ASP A 120 -7.71 13.39 -5.51
N SER A 121 -7.37 13.42 -4.22
CA SER A 121 -7.87 14.43 -3.28
C SER A 121 -7.56 15.87 -3.72
N ALA A 122 -6.32 16.14 -4.15
CA ALA A 122 -5.90 17.45 -4.65
C ALA A 122 -6.63 17.87 -5.94
N ILE A 123 -6.92 16.91 -6.83
CA ILE A 123 -7.76 17.11 -8.02
C ILE A 123 -9.18 17.50 -7.62
N ARG A 124 -9.75 16.87 -6.58
CA ARG A 124 -11.10 17.14 -6.08
C ARG A 124 -11.22 18.50 -5.40
N THR A 125 -10.18 18.96 -4.70
CA THR A 125 -10.16 20.25 -4.00
C THR A 125 -9.72 21.42 -4.89
N GLY A 126 -9.23 21.14 -6.10
CA GLY A 126 -8.76 22.18 -7.03
C GLY A 126 -7.41 22.77 -6.61
N ALA A 127 -6.50 21.94 -6.10
CA ALA A 127 -5.19 22.39 -5.66
C ALA A 127 -4.36 22.91 -6.85
N SER A 128 -3.82 24.13 -6.70
CA SER A 128 -3.13 24.85 -7.78
C SER A 128 -1.85 24.15 -8.28
N TRP A 129 -1.18 23.38 -7.42
CA TRP A 129 0.05 22.69 -7.79
C TRP A 129 -0.19 21.60 -8.86
N VAL A 130 -1.38 21.00 -8.89
CA VAL A 130 -1.77 19.99 -9.90
C VAL A 130 -1.96 20.61 -11.28
N GLU A 131 -2.42 21.87 -11.36
CA GLU A 131 -2.72 22.55 -12.63
C GLU A 131 -1.47 22.90 -13.43
N SER A 132 -0.30 22.94 -12.78
CA SER A 132 0.96 23.41 -13.37
C SER A 132 1.92 22.28 -13.77
N LEU A 133 1.51 21.01 -13.59
CA LEU A 133 2.37 19.86 -13.83
C LEU A 133 2.79 19.74 -15.29
N ALA A 134 4.10 19.54 -15.51
CA ALA A 134 4.68 19.23 -16.80
C ALA A 134 4.97 17.73 -16.98
N CYS A 135 5.21 17.02 -15.87
CA CYS A 135 5.52 15.58 -15.85
C CYS A 135 4.84 14.88 -14.67
N VAL A 136 4.31 13.68 -14.92
CA VAL A 136 3.84 12.75 -13.89
C VAL A 136 4.56 11.42 -14.06
N VAL A 137 5.25 11.00 -12.99
CA VAL A 137 5.81 9.67 -12.87
C VAL A 137 4.87 8.83 -12.01
N VAL A 138 4.57 7.61 -12.44
CA VAL A 138 3.78 6.63 -11.70
C VAL A 138 4.66 5.45 -11.35
N ASP A 139 4.97 5.27 -10.07
CA ASP A 139 5.72 4.12 -9.59
C ASP A 139 4.80 2.91 -9.37
N GLU A 140 5.31 1.72 -9.70
CA GLU A 140 4.59 0.44 -9.61
C GLU A 140 3.19 0.47 -10.27
N VAL A 141 3.10 0.96 -11.51
CA VAL A 141 1.83 1.12 -12.25
C VAL A 141 1.03 -0.18 -12.41
N HIS A 142 1.67 -1.36 -12.33
CA HIS A 142 0.96 -2.64 -12.29
C HIS A 142 -0.03 -2.79 -11.12
N LEU A 143 0.08 -1.94 -10.10
CA LEU A 143 -0.91 -1.85 -9.03
C LEU A 143 -2.27 -1.30 -9.49
N LEU A 144 -2.42 -0.90 -10.76
CA LEU A 144 -3.73 -0.80 -11.42
C LEU A 144 -4.57 -2.07 -11.23
N GLY A 145 -3.92 -3.25 -11.18
CA GLY A 145 -4.57 -4.54 -10.94
C GLY A 145 -4.91 -4.85 -9.49
N SER A 146 -4.59 -3.94 -8.56
CA SER A 146 -4.84 -4.16 -7.13
C SER A 146 -6.26 -3.73 -6.74
N ASP A 147 -6.90 -4.55 -5.91
CA ASP A 147 -8.19 -4.20 -5.32
C ASP A 147 -8.05 -2.97 -4.40
N GLY A 148 -9.06 -2.10 -4.41
CA GLY A 148 -9.11 -0.87 -3.61
C GLY A 148 -8.28 0.29 -4.16
N ARG A 149 -7.00 0.09 -4.48
CA ARG A 149 -6.10 1.19 -4.92
C ARG A 149 -6.00 1.36 -6.43
N GLY A 150 -6.09 0.27 -7.18
CA GLY A 150 -6.06 0.29 -8.65
C GLY A 150 -7.05 1.27 -9.25
N PRO A 151 -8.33 1.27 -8.86
CA PRO A 151 -9.33 2.19 -9.37
C PRO A 151 -8.99 3.67 -9.14
N THR A 152 -8.40 4.00 -7.98
CA THR A 152 -7.99 5.37 -7.67
C THR A 152 -6.86 5.83 -8.59
N LEU A 153 -5.83 5.01 -8.76
CA LEU A 153 -4.72 5.32 -9.67
C LEU A 153 -5.23 5.49 -11.11
N GLU A 154 -6.09 4.59 -11.56
CA GLU A 154 -6.68 4.60 -12.90
C GLU A 154 -7.45 5.88 -13.19
N VAL A 155 -8.39 6.26 -12.29
CA VAL A 155 -9.21 7.47 -12.45
C VAL A 155 -8.36 8.74 -12.32
N THR A 156 -7.34 8.73 -11.45
CA THR A 156 -6.38 9.84 -11.34
C THR A 156 -5.68 10.07 -12.67
N LEU A 157 -5.16 9.02 -13.30
CA LEU A 157 -4.46 9.13 -14.58
C LEU A 157 -5.41 9.51 -15.72
N ALA A 158 -6.60 8.93 -15.79
CA ALA A 158 -7.62 9.31 -16.77
C ALA A 158 -7.97 10.80 -16.66
N THR A 159 -8.13 11.30 -15.42
CA THR A 159 -8.43 12.72 -15.16
C THR A 159 -7.28 13.63 -15.58
N LEU A 160 -6.04 13.27 -15.24
CA LEU A 160 -4.86 14.03 -15.63
C LEU A 160 -4.68 14.06 -17.16
N GLN A 161 -4.88 12.94 -17.85
CA GLN A 161 -4.83 12.86 -19.32
C GLN A 161 -5.87 13.77 -19.97
N ARG A 162 -7.10 13.82 -19.43
CA ARG A 162 -8.17 14.69 -19.93
C ARG A 162 -7.91 16.17 -19.65
N ARG A 163 -7.40 16.51 -18.46
CA ARG A 163 -7.12 17.90 -18.05
C ARG A 163 -5.91 18.50 -18.77
N ALA A 164 -4.86 17.70 -18.95
CA ALA A 164 -3.58 18.15 -19.51
C ALA A 164 -3.09 17.19 -20.61
N PRO A 165 -3.61 17.29 -21.85
CA PRO A 165 -3.20 16.42 -22.95
C PRO A 165 -1.69 16.47 -23.28
N GLY A 166 -1.03 17.59 -22.98
CA GLY A 166 0.42 17.77 -23.17
C GLY A 166 1.29 17.29 -22.01
N LEU A 167 0.70 16.70 -20.97
CA LEU A 167 1.42 16.18 -19.82
C LEU A 167 2.27 14.97 -20.20
N GLN A 168 3.55 15.00 -19.82
CA GLN A 168 4.40 13.82 -19.92
C GLN A 168 3.99 12.82 -18.82
N ILE A 169 3.75 11.57 -19.20
CA ILE A 169 3.44 10.48 -18.27
C ILE A 169 4.52 9.41 -18.41
N VAL A 170 5.18 9.08 -17.29
CA VAL A 170 6.17 8.02 -17.22
C VAL A 170 5.71 6.98 -16.20
N ALA A 171 5.29 5.82 -16.68
CA ALA A 171 4.80 4.74 -15.82
C ALA A 171 5.87 3.66 -15.65
N LEU A 172 6.22 3.35 -14.40
CA LEU A 172 7.24 2.38 -14.05
C LEU A 172 6.54 1.11 -13.55
N SER A 173 6.83 -0.02 -14.19
CA SER A 173 6.22 -1.30 -13.83
C SER A 173 7.26 -2.37 -13.58
N ALA A 174 6.96 -3.32 -12.69
CA ALA A 174 7.57 -4.64 -12.77
C ALA A 174 7.15 -5.32 -14.09
N THR A 175 7.81 -6.43 -14.43
CA THR A 175 7.42 -7.22 -15.60
C THR A 175 5.98 -7.73 -15.43
N VAL A 176 5.13 -7.46 -16.41
CA VAL A 176 3.71 -7.84 -16.49
C VAL A 176 3.46 -8.53 -17.83
N ASP A 177 2.36 -9.28 -17.99
CA ASP A 177 2.07 -10.02 -19.23
C ASP A 177 1.54 -9.12 -20.38
N ASN A 178 0.91 -8.00 -20.03
CA ASN A 178 0.28 -7.06 -20.96
C ASN A 178 0.79 -5.62 -20.80
N PRO A 179 2.11 -5.37 -20.85
CA PRO A 179 2.65 -4.02 -20.73
C PRO A 179 2.24 -3.13 -21.91
N GLU A 180 1.99 -3.74 -23.07
CA GLU A 180 1.47 -3.08 -24.28
C GLU A 180 0.08 -2.47 -24.04
N ASP A 181 -0.83 -3.16 -23.33
CA ASP A 181 -2.14 -2.59 -23.00
C ASP A 181 -2.03 -1.30 -22.18
N ILE A 182 -1.07 -1.27 -21.24
CA ILE A 182 -0.82 -0.08 -20.40
C ILE A 182 -0.20 1.04 -21.25
N ALA A 183 0.73 0.70 -22.15
CA ALA A 183 1.38 1.66 -23.04
C ALA A 183 0.39 2.27 -24.04
N ASP A 184 -0.43 1.43 -24.68
CA ASP A 184 -1.48 1.84 -25.61
C ASP A 184 -2.52 2.73 -24.92
N TRP A 185 -2.95 2.38 -23.70
CA TRP A 185 -3.87 3.21 -22.92
C TRP A 185 -3.30 4.60 -22.59
N LEU A 186 -2.01 4.69 -22.25
CA LEU A 186 -1.35 5.94 -21.90
C LEU A 186 -0.83 6.72 -23.12
N ASP A 187 -0.97 6.19 -24.34
CA ASP A 187 -0.37 6.73 -25.57
C ASP A 187 1.14 6.94 -25.39
N ALA A 188 1.83 5.87 -24.99
CA ALA A 188 3.22 5.90 -24.53
C ALA A 188 4.10 4.90 -25.27
N GLU A 189 5.38 5.24 -25.42
CA GLU A 189 6.39 4.29 -25.90
C GLU A 189 6.64 3.21 -24.85
N LEU A 190 6.83 1.95 -25.27
CA LEU A 190 7.12 0.85 -24.38
C LEU A 190 8.62 0.51 -24.35
N VAL A 191 9.20 0.51 -23.16
CA VAL A 191 10.50 -0.10 -22.88
C VAL A 191 10.29 -1.34 -22.01
N GLU A 192 10.31 -2.50 -22.65
CA GLU A 192 10.21 -3.80 -22.00
C GLU A 192 11.55 -4.54 -22.07
N THR A 193 12.03 -5.03 -20.93
CA THR A 193 13.22 -5.88 -20.89
C THR A 193 13.28 -6.68 -19.61
N THR A 194 13.90 -7.87 -19.66
CA THR A 194 14.18 -8.73 -18.51
C THR A 194 15.59 -8.54 -17.95
N TRP A 195 16.34 -7.56 -18.48
CA TRP A 195 17.71 -7.27 -18.03
C TRP A 195 17.73 -6.86 -16.56
N ARG A 196 18.75 -7.33 -15.84
CA ARG A 196 19.03 -6.98 -14.44
C ARG A 196 20.54 -6.78 -14.24
N PRO A 197 20.97 -5.90 -13.32
CA PRO A 197 22.38 -5.71 -13.01
C PRO A 197 23.02 -6.94 -12.35
N VAL A 198 22.21 -7.72 -11.61
CA VAL A 198 22.62 -8.95 -10.94
C VAL A 198 21.73 -10.09 -11.44
N SER A 199 22.34 -11.21 -11.84
CA SER A 199 21.59 -12.39 -12.27
C SER A 199 20.88 -13.01 -11.07
N LEU A 200 19.57 -13.23 -11.19
CA LEU A 200 18.76 -13.97 -10.22
C LEU A 200 18.73 -15.44 -10.62
N ARG A 201 18.96 -16.32 -9.65
CA ARG A 201 18.69 -17.75 -9.71
C ARG A 201 17.46 -18.03 -8.86
N THR A 202 16.42 -18.62 -9.47
CA THR A 202 15.22 -19.02 -8.73
C THR A 202 15.22 -20.53 -8.61
N GLY A 203 15.06 -21.04 -7.39
CA GLY A 203 15.10 -22.48 -7.12
C GLY A 203 14.06 -22.94 -6.13
N VAL A 204 13.84 -24.25 -6.11
CA VAL A 204 12.94 -24.92 -5.16
C VAL A 204 13.78 -25.78 -4.23
N TYR A 205 13.57 -25.62 -2.93
CA TYR A 205 14.15 -26.47 -1.90
C TYR A 205 13.24 -27.68 -1.60
N ALA A 206 13.83 -28.88 -1.57
CA ALA A 206 13.23 -30.10 -1.05
C ALA A 206 14.33 -31.10 -0.63
N ASP A 207 14.09 -31.87 0.45
CA ASP A 207 14.97 -32.96 0.91
C ASP A 207 16.48 -32.59 1.05
N GLY A 208 16.77 -31.39 1.56
CA GLY A 208 18.15 -30.94 1.81
C GLY A 208 18.87 -30.34 0.58
N ASP A 209 18.21 -30.28 -0.57
CA ASP A 209 18.79 -29.71 -1.79
C ASP A 209 17.91 -28.58 -2.35
N VAL A 210 18.55 -27.52 -2.84
CA VAL A 210 17.92 -26.51 -3.70
C VAL A 210 18.29 -26.81 -5.14
N ARG A 211 17.29 -26.90 -6.02
CA ARG A 211 17.49 -26.95 -7.47
C ARG A 211 17.13 -25.61 -8.09
N PHE A 212 18.07 -24.99 -8.80
CA PHE A 212 17.88 -23.71 -9.47
C PHE A 212 17.52 -23.85 -10.97
N ASP A 213 16.91 -22.80 -11.51
CA ASP A 213 16.54 -22.62 -12.91
C ASP A 213 17.72 -22.65 -13.89
N ASP A 214 18.93 -22.33 -13.43
CA ASP A 214 20.19 -22.45 -14.19
C ASP A 214 20.82 -23.85 -14.14
N GLU A 215 20.07 -24.86 -13.68
CA GLU A 215 20.47 -26.25 -13.48
C GLU A 215 21.50 -26.47 -12.36
N SER A 216 21.93 -25.41 -11.66
CA SER A 216 22.79 -25.56 -10.49
C SER A 216 22.02 -26.09 -9.27
N THR A 217 22.76 -26.67 -8.34
CA THR A 217 22.21 -27.22 -7.09
C THR A 217 23.00 -26.70 -5.89
N LEU A 218 22.31 -26.47 -4.78
CA LEU A 218 22.91 -26.14 -3.48
C LEU A 218 22.45 -27.19 -2.46
N ALA A 219 23.40 -27.95 -1.94
CA ALA A 219 23.13 -28.85 -0.83
C ALA A 219 23.20 -28.07 0.49
N VAL A 220 22.20 -28.25 1.35
CA VAL A 220 22.09 -27.58 2.64
C VAL A 220 21.93 -28.65 3.70
N ASP A 221 22.87 -28.71 4.63
CA ASP A 221 22.82 -29.66 5.74
C ASP A 221 21.74 -29.21 6.74
N VAL A 222 20.56 -29.84 6.65
CA VAL A 222 19.46 -29.61 7.58
C VAL A 222 19.44 -30.73 8.60
N GLU A 223 19.62 -30.38 9.89
CA GLU A 223 19.47 -31.36 10.97
C GLU A 223 18.03 -31.88 10.99
N ALA A 224 17.87 -33.19 11.23
CA ALA A 224 16.55 -33.79 11.30
C ALA A 224 15.76 -33.12 12.45
N PRO A 225 14.58 -32.53 12.16
CA PRO A 225 13.86 -31.76 13.17
C PRO A 225 13.49 -32.66 14.34
N GLY A 226 13.68 -32.14 15.55
CA GLY A 226 13.19 -32.75 16.77
C GLY A 226 11.67 -32.94 16.74
N PRO A 227 11.09 -33.72 17.66
CA PRO A 227 9.66 -34.07 17.65
C PRO A 227 8.69 -32.88 17.81
N ASN A 228 9.19 -31.69 18.15
CA ASN A 228 8.42 -30.45 18.27
C ASN A 228 8.92 -29.35 17.33
N GLU A 229 9.87 -29.65 16.45
CA GLU A 229 10.43 -28.70 15.49
C GLU A 229 9.70 -28.83 14.17
N ASP A 230 9.53 -27.70 13.50
CA ASP A 230 8.87 -27.62 12.21
C ASP A 230 9.95 -27.71 11.12
N GLY A 231 9.88 -28.74 10.28
CA GLY A 231 10.91 -29.00 9.26
C GLY A 231 11.10 -27.83 8.28
N ALA A 232 10.02 -27.11 7.96
CA ALA A 232 10.11 -25.91 7.12
C ALA A 232 10.89 -24.78 7.80
N THR A 233 10.72 -24.61 9.11
CA THR A 233 11.47 -23.65 9.92
C THR A 233 12.95 -24.01 10.02
N GLU A 234 13.29 -25.28 10.24
CA GLU A 234 14.68 -25.74 10.30
C GLU A 234 15.38 -25.63 8.94
N ALA A 235 14.70 -26.01 7.85
CA ALA A 235 15.22 -25.83 6.49
C ALA A 235 15.46 -24.35 6.17
N THR A 236 14.52 -23.47 6.55
CA THR A 236 14.68 -22.02 6.38
C THR A 236 15.86 -21.50 7.20
N ALA A 237 16.03 -21.99 8.44
CA ALA A 237 17.14 -21.59 9.30
C ALA A 237 18.50 -21.97 8.69
N ALA A 238 18.63 -23.18 8.15
CA ALA A 238 19.85 -23.64 7.49
C ALA A 238 20.14 -22.85 6.21
N LEU A 239 19.12 -22.58 5.38
CA LEU A 239 19.25 -21.74 4.18
C LEU A 239 19.68 -20.29 4.52
N VAL A 240 19.20 -19.75 5.63
CA VAL A 240 19.59 -18.43 6.12
C VAL A 240 21.02 -18.44 6.63
N ALA A 241 21.39 -19.43 7.44
CA ALA A 241 22.74 -19.56 7.99
C ALA A 241 23.79 -19.67 6.87
N ASP A 242 23.57 -20.53 5.88
CA ASP A 242 24.44 -20.68 4.71
C ASP A 242 24.67 -19.34 3.99
N ALA A 243 23.61 -18.55 3.77
CA ALA A 243 23.73 -17.25 3.12
C ALA A 243 24.51 -16.23 3.96
N VAL A 244 24.38 -16.27 5.29
CA VAL A 244 25.04 -15.34 6.20
C VAL A 244 26.51 -15.72 6.43
N ASP A 245 26.82 -17.00 6.53
CA ASP A 245 28.19 -17.52 6.65
C ASP A 245 29.05 -17.15 5.43
N ASP A 246 28.44 -17.10 4.25
CA ASP A 246 29.05 -16.58 3.02
C ASP A 246 29.11 -15.04 2.93
N GLY A 247 28.82 -14.33 4.04
CA GLY A 247 28.89 -12.87 4.15
C GLY A 247 27.69 -12.14 3.52
N GLY A 248 26.63 -12.87 3.18
CA GLY A 248 25.37 -12.35 2.66
C GLY A 248 24.45 -11.78 3.74
N GLN A 249 23.31 -11.28 3.28
CA GLN A 249 22.14 -11.00 4.10
C GLN A 249 20.96 -11.77 3.51
N CYS A 250 19.97 -12.11 4.34
CA CYS A 250 18.83 -12.90 3.91
C CYS A 250 17.50 -12.22 4.25
N LEU A 251 16.53 -12.31 3.33
CA LEU A 251 15.12 -12.08 3.62
C LEU A 251 14.41 -13.43 3.70
N ALA A 252 13.61 -13.66 4.74
CA ALA A 252 12.80 -14.87 4.87
C ALA A 252 11.32 -14.49 4.94
N PHE A 253 10.55 -14.83 3.90
CA PHE A 253 9.12 -14.54 3.81
C PHE A 253 8.28 -15.69 4.35
N VAL A 254 7.32 -15.35 5.21
CA VAL A 254 6.39 -16.28 5.87
C VAL A 254 4.96 -15.74 5.85
N ARG A 255 3.97 -16.62 5.97
CA ARG A 255 2.55 -16.28 5.72
C ARG A 255 1.89 -15.42 6.78
N SER A 256 2.47 -15.32 7.98
CA SER A 256 1.83 -14.60 9.08
C SER A 256 2.81 -13.96 10.04
N ARG A 257 2.32 -12.96 10.79
CA ARG A 257 3.06 -12.22 11.81
C ARG A 257 3.65 -13.16 12.87
N ARG A 258 2.84 -14.11 13.35
CA ARG A 258 3.27 -15.12 14.34
C ARG A 258 4.41 -15.97 13.82
N GLU A 259 4.36 -16.34 12.54
CA GLU A 259 5.43 -17.12 11.92
C GLU A 259 6.71 -16.30 11.74
N ALA A 260 6.60 -15.00 11.42
CA ALA A 260 7.77 -14.11 11.28
C ALA A 260 8.51 -13.96 12.61
N GLU A 261 7.77 -13.71 13.69
CA GLU A 261 8.33 -13.65 15.03
C GLU A 261 8.90 -15.01 15.49
N SER A 262 8.24 -16.12 15.16
CA SER A 262 8.69 -17.46 15.53
C SER A 262 9.99 -17.84 14.82
N LEU A 263 10.09 -17.57 13.52
CA LEU A 263 11.29 -17.80 12.73
C LEU A 263 12.44 -16.91 13.21
N ALA A 264 12.19 -15.62 13.47
CA ALA A 264 13.19 -14.72 14.01
C ALA A 264 13.72 -15.20 15.37
N ARG A 265 12.83 -15.68 16.27
CA ARG A 265 13.24 -16.27 17.55
C ARG A 265 14.10 -17.52 17.37
N ARG A 266 13.74 -18.40 16.42
CA ARG A 266 14.53 -19.61 16.13
C ARG A 266 15.93 -19.27 15.64
N LEU A 267 16.03 -18.31 14.71
CA LEU A 267 17.31 -17.85 14.18
C LEU A 267 18.17 -17.15 15.24
N ALA A 268 17.55 -16.40 16.16
CA ALA A 268 18.26 -15.72 17.24
C ALA A 268 18.85 -16.68 18.31
N MET A 269 18.54 -17.98 18.28
CA MET A 269 19.19 -18.95 19.19
C MET A 269 20.69 -19.12 18.87
N GLU A 270 21.08 -18.84 17.62
CA GLU A 270 22.43 -18.94 17.11
C GLU A 270 22.81 -17.56 16.52
N PRO A 271 23.47 -16.68 17.31
CA PRO A 271 23.70 -15.30 16.90
C PRO A 271 24.40 -15.18 15.55
N LEU A 272 23.75 -14.48 14.61
CA LEU A 272 24.25 -14.24 13.25
C LEU A 272 25.05 -12.94 13.14
N ALA A 273 24.80 -12.00 14.06
CA ALA A 273 25.64 -10.85 14.34
C ALA A 273 25.42 -10.39 15.79
N ASP A 274 26.32 -9.55 16.30
CA ASP A 274 26.21 -8.94 17.63
C ASP A 274 25.80 -7.47 17.46
N CYS A 275 24.56 -7.13 17.86
CA CYS A 275 23.93 -5.82 17.57
C CYS A 275 23.28 -5.16 18.82
N PRO A 276 24.00 -5.03 19.96
CA PRO A 276 23.43 -4.52 21.21
C PRO A 276 22.98 -3.05 21.10
N GLU A 277 23.72 -2.20 20.39
CA GLU A 277 23.36 -0.78 20.22
C GLU A 277 22.02 -0.60 19.47
N LEU A 278 21.76 -1.48 18.49
CA LEU A 278 20.51 -1.47 17.75
C LEU A 278 19.36 -2.03 18.60
N ALA A 279 19.61 -3.06 19.40
CA ALA A 279 18.63 -3.62 20.34
C ALA A 279 18.23 -2.59 21.42
N ASP A 280 19.19 -1.81 21.91
CA ASP A 280 18.95 -0.69 22.83
C ASP A 280 18.08 0.39 22.16
N ALA A 281 18.41 0.79 20.93
CA ALA A 281 17.61 1.77 20.18
C ALA A 281 16.16 1.30 19.92
N VAL A 282 15.96 0.01 19.63
CA VAL A 282 14.61 -0.57 19.52
C VAL A 282 13.88 -0.54 20.87
N SER A 283 14.57 -0.88 21.96
CA SER A 283 14.00 -0.90 23.31
C SER A 283 13.60 0.48 23.82
N GLU A 284 14.32 1.53 23.41
CA GLU A 284 14.06 2.93 23.79
C GLU A 284 12.79 3.50 23.13
N LEU A 285 12.40 3.00 21.96
CA LEU A 285 11.20 3.46 21.23
C LEU A 285 9.87 2.96 21.82
N GLY A 286 9.90 1.95 22.71
CA GLY A 286 8.72 1.53 23.48
C GLY A 286 8.77 0.09 23.98
N ARG A 287 8.23 -0.15 25.18
CA ARG A 287 8.33 -1.45 25.90
C ARG A 287 7.08 -2.31 25.75
N THR A 288 6.58 -2.45 24.52
CA THR A 288 5.52 -3.44 24.21
C THR A 288 6.11 -4.85 24.16
N GLU A 289 5.31 -5.89 24.40
CA GLU A 289 5.79 -7.28 24.27
C GLU A 289 6.36 -7.57 22.86
N THR A 290 5.76 -6.99 21.82
CA THR A 290 6.29 -7.08 20.45
C THR A 290 7.62 -6.34 20.30
N GLY A 291 7.76 -5.14 20.90
CA GLY A 291 9.01 -4.37 20.88
C GLY A 291 10.15 -5.10 21.61
N THR A 292 9.88 -5.68 22.78
CA THR A 292 10.86 -6.48 23.52
C THR A 292 11.30 -7.71 22.72
N ARG A 293 10.35 -8.47 22.16
CA ARG A 293 10.68 -9.62 21.29
C ARG A 293 11.52 -9.22 20.08
N LEU A 294 11.27 -8.02 19.52
CA LEU A 294 12.06 -7.49 18.41
C LEU A 294 13.48 -7.15 18.86
N ALA A 295 13.64 -6.46 19.98
CA ALA A 295 14.95 -6.13 20.55
C ALA A 295 15.79 -7.39 20.86
N ASP A 296 15.16 -8.40 21.49
CA ASP A 296 15.80 -9.68 21.80
C ASP A 296 16.33 -10.38 20.54
N ALA A 297 15.56 -10.37 19.44
CA ALA A 297 15.99 -10.95 18.18
C ALA A 297 17.11 -10.11 17.54
N VAL A 298 16.95 -8.77 17.56
CA VAL A 298 17.86 -7.81 16.94
C VAL A 298 19.25 -7.89 17.53
N GLU A 299 19.37 -8.11 18.85
CA GLU A 299 20.66 -8.32 19.52
C GLU A 299 21.51 -9.40 18.84
N SER A 300 20.84 -10.44 18.29
CA SER A 300 21.45 -11.57 17.59
C SER A 300 21.58 -11.38 16.06
N GLY A 301 21.36 -10.17 15.55
CA GLY A 301 21.48 -9.85 14.12
C GLY A 301 20.26 -10.22 13.27
N VAL A 302 19.13 -10.55 13.89
CA VAL A 302 17.89 -11.01 13.24
C VAL A 302 16.73 -10.10 13.62
N ALA A 303 15.89 -9.71 12.67
CA ALA A 303 14.65 -8.98 12.98
C ALA A 303 13.43 -9.66 12.39
N PHE A 304 12.24 -9.34 12.91
CA PHE A 304 10.99 -9.60 12.22
C PHE A 304 10.33 -8.31 11.74
N HIS A 305 9.62 -8.37 10.62
CA HIS A 305 8.96 -7.22 10.00
C HIS A 305 7.55 -7.56 9.52
N HIS A 306 6.56 -6.83 10.04
CA HIS A 306 5.16 -6.94 9.62
C HIS A 306 4.33 -5.75 10.09
N ALA A 307 3.12 -5.59 9.57
CA ALA A 307 2.20 -4.49 9.90
C ALA A 307 1.90 -4.32 11.41
N GLY A 308 1.95 -5.40 12.21
CA GLY A 308 1.78 -5.32 13.67
C GLY A 308 2.94 -4.67 14.44
N VAL A 309 4.12 -4.50 13.84
CA VAL A 309 5.27 -3.78 14.43
C VAL A 309 5.05 -2.27 14.22
N ARG A 310 5.40 -1.41 15.18
CA ARG A 310 5.28 0.06 15.01
C ARG A 310 6.10 0.59 13.83
N SER A 311 5.63 1.67 13.21
CA SER A 311 6.31 2.29 12.06
C SER A 311 7.76 2.69 12.36
N SER A 312 8.02 3.26 13.54
CA SER A 312 9.35 3.65 14.01
C SER A 312 10.32 2.46 14.15
N HIS A 313 9.85 1.33 14.70
CA HIS A 313 10.64 0.11 14.77
C HIS A 313 10.94 -0.49 13.40
N ARG A 314 9.96 -0.49 12.48
CA ARG A 314 10.18 -0.97 11.10
C ARG A 314 11.26 -0.15 10.40
N ALA A 315 11.22 1.17 10.52
CA ALA A 315 12.23 2.06 9.94
C ALA A 315 13.64 1.76 10.48
N LEU A 316 13.81 1.50 11.79
CA LEU A 316 15.11 1.10 12.35
C LEU A 316 15.62 -0.21 11.76
N VAL A 317 14.75 -1.22 11.66
CA VAL A 317 15.10 -2.54 11.08
C VAL A 317 15.51 -2.40 9.62
N GLU A 318 14.75 -1.63 8.84
CA GLU A 318 15.03 -1.37 7.42
C GLU A 318 16.37 -0.64 7.23
N ASN A 319 16.63 0.40 8.04
CA ASN A 319 17.89 1.15 8.01
C ASN A 319 19.08 0.26 8.37
N ALA A 320 18.98 -0.48 9.47
CA ALA A 320 20.04 -1.39 9.92
C ALA A 320 20.35 -2.48 8.90
N PHE A 321 19.33 -2.98 8.18
CA PHE A 321 19.53 -3.94 7.11
C PHE A 321 20.24 -3.30 5.91
N ARG A 322 19.88 -2.07 5.50
CA ARG A 322 20.58 -1.34 4.44
C ARG A 322 22.04 -1.06 4.79
N GLU A 323 22.31 -0.72 6.06
CA GLU A 323 23.65 -0.50 6.61
C GLU A 323 24.44 -1.80 6.89
N ARG A 324 23.79 -2.96 6.72
CA ARG A 324 24.35 -4.31 6.91
C ARG A 324 24.81 -4.65 8.32
N THR A 325 24.40 -3.86 9.31
CA THR A 325 24.53 -4.22 10.72
C THR A 325 23.63 -5.43 11.01
N LEU A 326 22.38 -5.37 10.54
CA LEU A 326 21.43 -6.49 10.61
C LEU A 326 21.64 -7.50 9.47
N LYS A 327 21.59 -8.80 9.76
CA LYS A 327 21.84 -9.87 8.78
C LYS A 327 20.59 -10.47 8.16
N VAL A 328 19.51 -10.56 8.93
CA VAL A 328 18.29 -11.26 8.51
C VAL A 328 17.04 -10.47 8.86
N ILE A 329 16.08 -10.44 7.94
CA ILE A 329 14.71 -10.02 8.22
C ILE A 329 13.75 -11.17 7.91
N CYS A 330 12.99 -11.59 8.91
CA CYS A 330 11.84 -12.49 8.78
C CYS A 330 10.57 -11.65 8.58
N ALA A 331 9.94 -11.72 7.41
CA ALA A 331 8.87 -10.79 7.05
C ALA A 331 7.59 -11.46 6.55
N THR A 332 6.47 -10.76 6.73
CA THR A 332 5.28 -11.02 5.91
C THR A 332 5.45 -10.44 4.50
N PRO A 333 4.68 -10.90 3.50
CA PRO A 333 4.77 -10.41 2.12
C PRO A 333 4.70 -8.88 1.95
N THR A 334 4.08 -8.19 2.89
CA THR A 334 3.99 -6.72 2.93
C THR A 334 5.34 -6.00 2.78
N LEU A 335 6.46 -6.62 3.16
CA LEU A 335 7.79 -6.03 2.98
C LEU A 335 8.25 -6.04 1.51
N ALA A 336 7.77 -7.00 0.70
CA ALA A 336 8.13 -7.09 -0.71
C ALA A 336 7.59 -5.89 -1.50
N ALA A 337 6.47 -5.33 -1.05
CA ALA A 337 5.89 -4.11 -1.57
C ALA A 337 6.52 -2.88 -0.89
N GLY A 338 7.40 -2.20 -1.61
CA GLY A 338 7.70 -0.80 -1.31
C GLY A 338 8.72 -0.49 -0.21
N VAL A 339 9.76 -1.31 -0.06
CA VAL A 339 10.99 -0.90 0.64
C VAL A 339 12.21 -1.37 -0.14
N ASN A 340 13.20 -0.51 -0.33
CA ASN A 340 14.46 -0.85 -0.99
C ASN A 340 15.44 -1.62 -0.06
N VAL A 341 15.12 -2.88 0.26
CA VAL A 341 15.97 -3.79 1.07
C VAL A 341 16.44 -5.01 0.27
N PRO A 342 17.41 -4.88 -0.66
CA PRO A 342 17.93 -6.03 -1.38
C PRO A 342 18.80 -6.93 -0.48
N ALA A 343 18.77 -8.23 -0.73
CA ALA A 343 19.49 -9.25 0.03
C ALA A 343 20.23 -10.20 -0.90
N ARG A 344 21.25 -10.91 -0.41
CA ARG A 344 21.96 -11.92 -1.22
C ARG A 344 21.03 -13.09 -1.55
N ARG A 345 20.27 -13.54 -0.54
CA ARG A 345 19.29 -14.62 -0.65
C ARG A 345 17.91 -14.16 -0.17
N VAL A 346 16.88 -14.63 -0.86
CA VAL A 346 15.50 -14.56 -0.44
C VAL A 346 14.99 -15.99 -0.27
N VAL A 347 14.38 -16.29 0.87
CA VAL A 347 13.72 -17.57 1.12
C VAL A 347 12.22 -17.31 1.27
N VAL A 348 11.39 -17.92 0.42
CA VAL A 348 9.93 -17.86 0.54
C VAL A 348 9.47 -19.19 1.13
N ARG A 349 9.29 -19.19 2.46
CA ARG A 349 8.95 -20.42 3.20
C ARG A 349 7.50 -20.84 2.99
N ASP A 350 6.59 -19.87 3.00
CA ASP A 350 5.16 -20.14 2.92
C ASP A 350 4.57 -19.52 1.65
N LEU A 351 4.07 -20.36 0.74
CA LEU A 351 3.55 -19.94 -0.58
C LEU A 351 2.02 -19.92 -0.65
N LYS A 352 1.35 -20.15 0.47
CA LYS A 352 -0.10 -20.13 0.62
C LYS A 352 -0.53 -19.26 1.80
N ARG A 353 -1.63 -18.54 1.64
CA ARG A 353 -2.27 -17.72 2.69
C ARG A 353 -3.74 -18.05 2.85
N TYR A 354 -4.27 -17.82 4.05
CA TYR A 354 -5.69 -17.97 4.32
C TYR A 354 -6.44 -16.74 3.81
N THR A 355 -7.48 -16.93 2.99
CA THR A 355 -8.28 -15.86 2.38
C THR A 355 -9.48 -15.43 3.23
N GLY A 356 -9.69 -16.06 4.39
CA GLY A 356 -10.93 -15.94 5.16
C GLY A 356 -11.84 -17.16 5.00
N GLU A 357 -11.76 -17.82 3.85
CA GLU A 357 -12.56 -18.99 3.51
C GLU A 357 -11.70 -20.25 3.32
N GLU A 358 -10.58 -20.12 2.61
CA GLU A 358 -9.69 -21.25 2.29
C GLU A 358 -8.21 -20.85 2.27
N MET A 359 -7.33 -21.85 2.19
CA MET A 359 -5.91 -21.62 1.89
C MET A 359 -5.74 -21.48 0.39
N ALA A 360 -5.31 -20.31 -0.07
CA ALA A 360 -5.03 -20.02 -1.47
C ALA A 360 -3.53 -19.80 -1.69
N TRP A 361 -3.07 -20.08 -2.91
CA TRP A 361 -1.73 -19.74 -3.37
C TRP A 361 -1.52 -18.21 -3.39
N LEU A 362 -0.30 -17.77 -3.13
CA LEU A 362 0.08 -16.39 -3.36
C LEU A 362 0.05 -16.08 -4.88
N PRO A 363 -0.36 -14.87 -5.29
CA PRO A 363 -0.24 -14.44 -6.68
C PRO A 363 1.20 -14.55 -7.18
N VAL A 364 1.39 -14.88 -8.47
CA VAL A 364 2.73 -15.04 -9.06
C VAL A 364 3.50 -13.73 -8.97
N LEU A 365 2.83 -12.60 -9.23
CA LEU A 365 3.43 -11.27 -9.12
C LEU A 365 3.97 -10.98 -7.72
N GLU A 366 3.24 -11.38 -6.66
CA GLU A 366 3.65 -11.17 -5.26
C GLU A 366 4.92 -12.00 -4.93
N VAL A 367 4.98 -13.24 -5.40
CA VAL A 367 6.18 -14.10 -5.24
C VAL A 367 7.36 -13.56 -6.05
N HIS A 368 7.14 -13.15 -7.30
CA HIS A 368 8.19 -12.58 -8.14
C HIS A 368 8.73 -11.26 -7.58
N GLN A 369 7.89 -10.43 -6.94
CA GLN A 369 8.34 -9.25 -6.21
C GLN A 369 9.24 -9.60 -5.02
N MET A 370 8.94 -10.67 -4.27
CA MET A 370 9.84 -11.18 -3.22
C MET A 370 11.17 -11.65 -3.82
N CYS A 371 11.12 -12.51 -4.83
CA CYS A 371 12.31 -13.05 -5.49
C CYS A 371 13.20 -11.94 -6.08
N GLY A 372 12.60 -10.89 -6.64
CA GLY A 372 13.30 -9.73 -7.18
C GLY A 372 14.08 -8.89 -6.16
N ARG A 373 13.93 -9.16 -4.85
CA ARG A 373 14.78 -8.58 -3.79
C ARG A 373 16.12 -9.31 -3.65
N ALA A 374 16.30 -10.47 -4.29
CA ALA A 374 17.56 -11.20 -4.25
C ALA A 374 18.59 -10.64 -5.25
N GLY A 375 19.83 -10.48 -4.78
CA GLY A 375 20.95 -9.92 -5.50
C GLY A 375 21.12 -8.42 -5.24
N ARG A 376 22.19 -8.05 -4.53
CA ARG A 376 22.54 -6.65 -4.27
C ARG A 376 23.47 -6.12 -5.37
N PRO A 377 23.08 -5.07 -6.13
CA PRO A 377 23.93 -4.47 -7.15
C PRO A 377 25.31 -4.08 -6.61
N HIS A 378 26.35 -4.33 -7.41
CA HIS A 378 27.77 -4.05 -7.11
C HIS A 378 28.39 -4.85 -5.94
N LEU A 379 27.62 -5.72 -5.28
CA LEU A 379 28.05 -6.42 -4.07
C LEU A 379 28.02 -7.92 -4.25
N ASP A 380 26.93 -8.41 -4.84
CA ASP A 380 26.73 -9.83 -5.04
C ASP A 380 27.00 -10.22 -6.49
N PRO A 381 27.68 -11.35 -6.75
CA PRO A 381 27.87 -11.85 -8.10
C PRO A 381 26.57 -12.39 -8.73
N TYR A 382 25.58 -12.73 -7.90
CA TYR A 382 24.25 -13.21 -8.29
C TYR A 382 23.26 -13.01 -7.12
N GLY A 383 21.96 -13.21 -7.34
CA GLY A 383 20.94 -13.30 -6.30
C GLY A 383 20.34 -14.70 -6.29
N GLU A 384 19.94 -15.20 -5.13
CA GLU A 384 19.24 -16.49 -5.01
C GLU A 384 17.87 -16.29 -4.40
N ALA A 385 16.83 -16.77 -5.07
CA ALA A 385 15.48 -16.89 -4.53
C ALA A 385 15.14 -18.37 -4.36
N VAL A 386 14.81 -18.77 -3.14
CA VAL A 386 14.54 -20.16 -2.78
C VAL A 386 13.10 -20.30 -2.32
N LEU A 387 12.32 -21.11 -3.02
CA LEU A 387 10.93 -21.44 -2.71
C LEU A 387 10.91 -22.76 -1.93
N LEU A 388 10.27 -22.79 -0.77
CA LEU A 388 10.22 -24.01 0.05
C LEU A 388 9.02 -24.88 -0.35
N ALA A 389 9.26 -26.15 -0.72
CA ALA A 389 8.19 -27.11 -0.95
C ALA A 389 7.53 -27.57 0.37
N GLU A 390 6.20 -27.73 0.34
CA GLU A 390 5.46 -28.35 1.45
C GLU A 390 5.63 -29.88 1.39
N GLY A 391 6.76 -30.38 1.90
CA GLY A 391 7.12 -31.80 1.92
C GLY A 391 8.19 -32.19 0.89
N ASP A 392 8.59 -33.45 0.93
CA ASP A 392 9.77 -33.97 0.20
C ASP A 392 9.41 -34.77 -1.07
N ASP A 393 8.21 -34.57 -1.63
CA ASP A 393 7.80 -35.30 -2.83
C ASP A 393 8.02 -34.50 -4.13
N ASP A 394 8.37 -35.24 -5.20
CA ASP A 394 8.64 -34.67 -6.53
C ASP A 394 7.43 -33.90 -7.09
N ALA A 395 6.21 -34.20 -6.64
CA ALA A 395 5.01 -33.55 -7.14
C ALA A 395 4.86 -32.14 -6.57
N ALA A 396 5.17 -31.93 -5.29
CA ALA A 396 5.19 -30.62 -4.66
C ALA A 396 6.25 -29.71 -5.30
N VAL A 397 7.45 -30.26 -5.56
CA VAL A 397 8.52 -29.54 -6.27
C VAL A 397 8.08 -29.15 -7.68
N ALA A 398 7.50 -30.09 -8.43
CA ALA A 398 7.02 -29.82 -9.79
C ALA A 398 5.89 -28.77 -9.82
N GLU A 399 4.99 -28.78 -8.84
CA GLU A 399 3.91 -27.79 -8.73
C GLU A 399 4.47 -26.38 -8.49
N LEU A 400 5.44 -26.23 -7.58
CA LEU A 400 6.10 -24.93 -7.35
C LEU A 400 6.89 -24.47 -8.57
N TRP A 401 7.55 -25.40 -9.24
CA TRP A 401 8.32 -25.11 -10.44
C TRP A 401 7.42 -24.54 -11.53
N ASP A 402 6.31 -25.23 -11.84
CA ASP A 402 5.35 -24.82 -12.86
C ASP A 402 4.72 -23.45 -12.51
N ARG A 403 4.31 -23.27 -11.24
CA ARG A 403 3.59 -22.07 -10.79
C ARG A 403 4.44 -20.81 -10.65
N TYR A 404 5.71 -20.93 -10.25
CA TYR A 404 6.50 -19.73 -9.88
C TYR A 404 7.87 -19.63 -10.57
N VAL A 405 8.49 -20.75 -10.96
CA VAL A 405 9.82 -20.73 -11.58
C VAL A 405 9.69 -20.57 -13.10
N THR A 406 8.80 -21.32 -13.73
CA THR A 406 8.57 -21.24 -15.19
C THR A 406 7.42 -20.34 -15.57
N ALA A 407 6.58 -19.93 -14.61
CA ALA A 407 5.47 -19.04 -14.88
C ALA A 407 5.96 -17.68 -15.39
N GLY A 408 5.29 -17.19 -16.43
CA GLY A 408 5.43 -15.81 -16.88
C GLY A 408 4.82 -14.83 -15.87
N PRO A 409 5.01 -13.53 -16.10
CA PRO A 409 4.34 -12.50 -15.32
C PRO A 409 2.81 -12.58 -15.47
N GLU A 410 2.06 -12.03 -14.51
CA GLU A 410 0.59 -11.93 -14.58
C GLU A 410 0.16 -10.70 -15.38
N ALA A 411 -0.99 -10.79 -16.05
CA ALA A 411 -1.62 -9.65 -16.70
C ALA A 411 -2.24 -8.70 -15.65
N VAL A 412 -2.16 -7.41 -15.91
CA VAL A 412 -2.80 -6.36 -15.12
C VAL A 412 -4.23 -6.19 -15.62
N GLU A 413 -5.20 -6.38 -14.74
CA GLU A 413 -6.63 -6.21 -15.04
C GLU A 413 -7.20 -5.06 -14.22
N SER A 414 -7.89 -4.12 -14.86
CA SER A 414 -8.59 -3.06 -14.14
C SER A 414 -9.58 -3.63 -13.11
N LYS A 415 -9.60 -3.00 -11.93
CA LYS A 415 -10.59 -3.27 -10.87
C LYS A 415 -11.70 -2.22 -10.79
N LEU A 416 -11.72 -1.26 -11.72
CA LEU A 416 -12.68 -0.14 -11.69
C LEU A 416 -14.13 -0.59 -11.84
N ALA A 417 -14.41 -1.77 -12.42
CA ALA A 417 -15.77 -2.31 -12.53
C ALA A 417 -16.44 -2.63 -11.19
N ALA A 418 -15.68 -2.70 -10.09
CA ALA A 418 -16.20 -2.94 -8.77
C ALA A 418 -17.19 -1.82 -8.37
N ARG A 419 -18.33 -2.21 -7.77
CA ARG A 419 -19.46 -1.29 -7.52
C ARG A 419 -19.10 -0.16 -6.55
N ASP A 420 -18.37 -0.49 -5.50
CA ASP A 420 -17.80 0.43 -4.52
C ASP A 420 -16.84 1.45 -5.16
N ALA A 421 -15.96 0.98 -6.04
CA ALA A 421 -15.03 1.84 -6.78
C ALA A 421 -15.79 2.82 -7.70
N LEU A 422 -16.74 2.32 -8.50
CA LEU A 422 -17.54 3.17 -9.40
C LEU A 422 -18.33 4.23 -8.64
N ARG A 423 -19.02 3.87 -7.55
CA ARG A 423 -19.76 4.84 -6.72
C ARG A 423 -18.85 5.97 -6.27
N THR A 424 -17.68 5.61 -5.75
CA THR A 424 -16.69 6.56 -5.23
C THR A 424 -16.21 7.53 -6.31
N HIS A 425 -15.84 7.00 -7.48
CA HIS A 425 -15.29 7.81 -8.54
C HIS A 425 -16.36 8.60 -9.32
N VAL A 426 -17.56 8.05 -9.55
CA VAL A 426 -18.68 8.80 -10.15
C VAL A 426 -19.05 9.99 -9.26
N LEU A 427 -19.17 9.78 -7.93
CA LEU A 427 -19.41 10.89 -7.00
C LEU A 427 -18.29 11.93 -7.05
N SER A 428 -17.03 11.49 -7.03
CA SER A 428 -15.85 12.37 -7.10
C SER A 428 -15.87 13.30 -8.33
N VAL A 429 -16.13 12.72 -9.49
CA VAL A 429 -16.08 13.41 -10.78
C VAL A 429 -17.18 14.48 -10.85
N VAL A 430 -18.37 14.18 -10.34
CA VAL A 430 -19.46 15.16 -10.28
C VAL A 430 -19.21 16.22 -9.19
N ALA A 431 -18.78 15.80 -7.99
CA ALA A 431 -18.57 16.71 -6.86
C ALA A 431 -17.41 17.70 -7.08
N SER A 432 -16.40 17.31 -7.86
CA SER A 432 -15.29 18.18 -8.27
C SER A 432 -15.65 19.12 -9.43
N GLY A 433 -16.87 19.01 -9.98
CA GLY A 433 -17.33 19.79 -11.13
C GLY A 433 -16.68 19.40 -12.45
N PHE A 434 -16.06 18.21 -12.53
CA PHE A 434 -15.48 17.71 -13.77
C PHE A 434 -16.57 17.21 -14.74
N ALA A 435 -17.67 16.69 -14.20
CA ALA A 435 -18.85 16.28 -14.95
C ALA A 435 -20.13 16.86 -14.32
N ASP A 436 -21.06 17.28 -15.17
CA ASP A 436 -22.38 17.80 -14.79
C ASP A 436 -23.53 17.01 -15.46
N SER A 437 -23.20 15.89 -16.10
CA SER A 437 -24.15 15.02 -16.79
C SER A 437 -23.66 13.58 -16.81
N GLN A 438 -24.55 12.62 -17.10
CA GLN A 438 -24.12 11.22 -17.29
C GLN A 438 -23.16 11.06 -18.48
N GLU A 439 -23.33 11.86 -19.54
CA GLU A 439 -22.46 11.84 -20.71
C GLU A 439 -21.04 12.31 -20.37
N SER A 440 -20.90 13.40 -19.61
CA SER A 440 -19.57 13.88 -19.20
C SER A 440 -18.88 12.93 -18.20
N VAL A 441 -19.64 12.21 -17.36
CA VAL A 441 -19.08 11.11 -16.55
C VAL A 441 -18.57 9.99 -17.46
N LEU A 442 -19.33 9.60 -18.48
CA LEU A 442 -18.92 8.57 -19.43
C LEU A 442 -17.67 8.99 -20.22
N ASP A 443 -17.60 10.25 -20.67
CA ASP A 443 -16.43 10.77 -21.38
C ASP A 443 -15.13 10.61 -20.57
N LEU A 444 -15.19 10.82 -19.25
CA LEU A 444 -14.02 10.57 -18.39
C LEU A 444 -13.74 9.07 -18.27
N LEU A 445 -14.77 8.26 -18.00
CA LEU A 445 -14.62 6.82 -17.84
C LEU A 445 -14.12 6.14 -19.13
N ASP A 446 -14.44 6.68 -20.30
CA ASP A 446 -13.90 6.23 -21.59
C ASP A 446 -12.38 6.40 -21.70
N ALA A 447 -11.77 7.29 -20.90
CA ALA A 447 -10.32 7.47 -20.83
C ALA A 447 -9.64 6.57 -19.78
N THR A 448 -10.38 5.67 -19.13
CA THR A 448 -9.84 4.77 -18.10
C THR A 448 -9.26 3.49 -18.71
N PHE A 449 -8.39 2.83 -17.94
CA PHE A 449 -7.81 1.55 -18.35
C PHE A 449 -8.88 0.46 -18.49
N PHE A 450 -9.93 0.52 -17.67
CA PHE A 450 -11.10 -0.34 -17.78
C PHE A 450 -11.77 -0.24 -19.14
N ALA A 451 -12.06 0.98 -19.60
CA ALA A 451 -12.68 1.20 -20.90
C ALA A 451 -11.77 0.73 -22.06
N HIS A 452 -10.45 0.91 -21.91
CA HIS A 452 -9.47 0.40 -22.87
C HIS A 452 -9.49 -1.13 -22.95
N GLN A 453 -9.47 -1.84 -21.82
CA GLN A 453 -9.46 -3.30 -21.77
C GLN A 453 -10.83 -3.93 -22.12
N SER A 454 -11.92 -3.22 -21.87
CA SER A 454 -13.29 -3.73 -21.99
C SER A 454 -14.18 -2.86 -22.89
N PRO A 455 -13.82 -2.67 -24.18
CA PRO A 455 -14.54 -1.76 -25.08
C PRO A 455 -15.98 -2.19 -25.39
N ASP A 456 -16.31 -3.47 -25.16
CA ASP A 456 -17.65 -4.02 -25.39
C ASP A 456 -18.59 -3.86 -24.18
N VAL A 457 -18.09 -3.37 -23.04
CA VAL A 457 -18.92 -3.15 -21.85
C VAL A 457 -19.81 -1.91 -22.04
N ASP A 458 -21.10 -2.08 -21.77
CA ASP A 458 -22.07 -0.97 -21.75
C ASP A 458 -21.86 -0.10 -20.49
N LEU A 459 -20.91 0.83 -20.59
CA LEU A 459 -20.61 1.81 -19.56
C LEU A 459 -21.81 2.69 -19.23
N THR A 460 -22.64 3.03 -20.23
CA THR A 460 -23.84 3.84 -20.03
C THR A 460 -24.79 3.19 -19.03
N ARG A 461 -25.08 1.90 -19.20
CA ARG A 461 -25.94 1.16 -18.25
C ARG A 461 -25.31 1.05 -16.87
N LEU A 462 -23.99 0.85 -16.81
CA LEU A 462 -23.25 0.73 -15.56
C LEU A 462 -23.31 2.04 -14.76
N VAL A 463 -22.93 3.16 -15.38
CA VAL A 463 -22.98 4.51 -14.79
C VAL A 463 -24.39 4.88 -14.40
N GLY A 464 -25.38 4.63 -15.27
CA GLY A 464 -26.79 4.93 -14.96
C GLY A 464 -27.24 4.27 -13.66
N SER A 465 -26.92 2.98 -13.46
CA SER A 465 -27.25 2.28 -12.22
C SER A 465 -26.50 2.81 -10.99
N VAL A 466 -25.25 3.24 -11.14
CA VAL A 466 -24.46 3.82 -10.05
C VAL A 466 -25.00 5.21 -9.66
N VAL A 467 -25.42 6.01 -10.64
CA VAL A 467 -26.06 7.30 -10.38
C VAL A 467 -27.36 7.12 -9.61
N GLU A 468 -28.20 6.15 -9.97
CA GLU A 468 -29.43 5.83 -9.22
C GLU A 468 -29.13 5.46 -7.76
N GLU A 469 -28.10 4.65 -7.51
CA GLU A 469 -27.65 4.28 -6.17
C GLU A 469 -27.17 5.51 -5.38
N LEU A 470 -26.35 6.38 -5.99
CA LEU A 470 -25.85 7.60 -5.36
C LEU A 470 -26.97 8.62 -5.07
N VAL A 471 -27.99 8.71 -5.92
CA VAL A 471 -29.20 9.50 -5.64
C VAL A 471 -29.97 8.92 -4.46
N GLY A 472 -30.11 7.59 -4.40
CA GLY A 472 -30.73 6.89 -3.26
C GLY A 472 -30.01 7.12 -1.94
N MET A 473 -28.68 7.31 -1.98
CA MET A 473 -27.84 7.66 -0.83
C MET A 473 -27.82 9.16 -0.51
N GLU A 474 -28.61 10.00 -1.20
CA GLU A 474 -28.60 11.47 -1.07
C GLU A 474 -27.25 12.13 -1.44
N MET A 475 -26.38 11.43 -2.19
CA MET A 475 -25.05 11.94 -2.59
C MET A 475 -25.11 12.77 -3.88
N LEU A 476 -25.95 12.35 -4.82
CA LEU A 476 -26.21 13.08 -6.06
C LEU A 476 -27.68 13.51 -6.14
N ALA A 477 -27.92 14.58 -6.89
CA ALA A 477 -29.24 14.98 -7.35
C ALA A 477 -29.26 14.94 -8.88
N ALA A 478 -30.30 14.32 -9.43
CA ALA A 478 -30.58 14.35 -10.87
C ALA A 478 -31.76 15.30 -11.10
N GLY A 479 -31.53 16.38 -11.85
CA GLY A 479 -32.55 17.37 -12.22
C GLY A 479 -32.90 17.29 -13.69
N GLY A 480 -34.19 17.40 -14.04
CA GLY A 480 -34.64 17.52 -15.42
C GLY A 480 -35.97 16.81 -15.72
N ASP A 481 -37.09 17.51 -15.54
CA ASP A 481 -38.43 17.07 -15.97
C ASP A 481 -38.75 17.45 -17.44
N GLY A 482 -37.73 17.75 -18.27
CA GLY A 482 -37.89 18.28 -19.63
C GLY A 482 -37.17 17.46 -20.70
N GLU A 483 -37.45 17.75 -21.98
CA GLU A 483 -36.86 17.12 -23.18
C GLU A 483 -35.34 17.40 -23.38
N GLY A 484 -34.60 17.75 -22.32
CA GLY A 484 -33.15 17.97 -22.31
C GLY A 484 -32.41 16.95 -21.44
N GLU A 485 -31.08 16.90 -21.56
CA GLU A 485 -30.23 16.04 -20.73
C GLU A 485 -30.43 16.34 -19.24
N ALA A 486 -30.49 15.28 -18.42
CA ALA A 486 -30.64 15.41 -16.98
C ALA A 486 -29.33 15.99 -16.39
N GLU A 487 -29.44 17.15 -15.77
CA GLU A 487 -28.35 17.80 -15.06
C GLU A 487 -28.03 16.98 -13.80
N LEU A 488 -26.77 16.60 -13.65
CA LEU A 488 -26.27 15.82 -12.54
C LEU A 488 -25.41 16.71 -11.65
N ALA A 489 -25.79 16.84 -10.38
CA ALA A 489 -25.06 17.64 -9.42
C ALA A 489 -24.84 16.86 -8.12
N ALA A 490 -23.70 17.08 -7.47
CA ALA A 490 -23.50 16.59 -6.12
C ALA A 490 -24.39 17.40 -5.16
N THR A 491 -25.03 16.71 -4.22
CA THR A 491 -25.69 17.40 -3.10
C THR A 491 -24.62 18.03 -2.19
N GLU A 492 -25.02 18.90 -1.27
CA GLU A 492 -24.09 19.42 -0.26
C GLU A 492 -23.44 18.27 0.54
N LEU A 493 -24.22 17.25 0.87
CA LEU A 493 -23.77 16.03 1.53
C LEU A 493 -22.77 15.26 0.67
N GLY A 494 -23.09 14.97 -0.60
CA GLY A 494 -22.20 14.27 -1.51
C GLY A 494 -20.90 15.03 -1.76
N GLY A 495 -20.96 16.36 -1.80
CA GLY A 495 -19.79 17.22 -1.85
C GLY A 495 -18.90 17.08 -0.60
N VAL A 496 -19.48 17.03 0.60
CA VAL A 496 -18.71 16.77 1.84
C VAL A 496 -18.12 15.38 1.86
N VAL A 497 -18.91 14.34 1.56
CA VAL A 497 -18.45 12.94 1.50
C VAL A 497 -17.27 12.80 0.53
N SER A 498 -17.37 13.37 -0.66
CA SER A 498 -16.29 13.37 -1.65
C SER A 498 -15.02 14.07 -1.17
N ARG A 499 -15.15 15.26 -0.55
CA ARG A 499 -14.00 16.04 -0.02
C ARG A 499 -13.35 15.41 1.19
N GLN A 500 -14.12 14.72 2.03
CA GLN A 500 -13.60 13.95 3.17
C GLN A 500 -12.94 12.63 2.72
N TYR A 501 -13.02 12.30 1.42
CA TYR A 501 -12.44 11.09 0.83
C TYR A 501 -13.01 9.78 1.40
N VAL A 502 -14.21 9.82 1.98
CA VAL A 502 -14.93 8.63 2.45
C VAL A 502 -15.73 8.02 1.30
N THR A 503 -15.92 6.70 1.32
CA THR A 503 -16.77 6.04 0.34
C THR A 503 -18.22 6.52 0.47
N PRO A 504 -19.02 6.52 -0.62
CA PRO A 504 -20.43 6.90 -0.54
C PRO A 504 -21.25 6.04 0.43
N GLU A 505 -20.90 4.76 0.58
CA GLU A 505 -21.55 3.86 1.55
C GLU A 505 -21.21 4.25 2.98
N THR A 506 -19.94 4.53 3.29
CA THR A 506 -19.55 5.09 4.60
C THR A 506 -20.25 6.42 4.84
N GLY A 507 -20.29 7.32 3.85
CA GLY A 507 -21.01 8.59 3.94
C GLY A 507 -22.49 8.39 4.31
N ALA A 508 -23.18 7.45 3.67
CA ALA A 508 -24.57 7.12 3.97
C ALA A 508 -24.74 6.56 5.39
N ARG A 509 -23.89 5.62 5.83
CA ARG A 509 -23.93 5.08 7.20
C ARG A 509 -23.64 6.14 8.26
N LEU A 510 -22.70 7.04 8.01
CA LEU A 510 -22.42 8.17 8.89
C LEU A 510 -23.62 9.10 9.00
N VAL A 511 -24.31 9.40 7.90
CA VAL A 511 -25.54 10.21 7.90
C VAL A 511 -26.63 9.56 8.74
N ASP A 512 -26.86 8.26 8.57
CA ASP A 512 -27.84 7.52 9.34
C ASP A 512 -27.50 7.52 10.84
N GLY A 513 -26.24 7.26 11.19
CA GLY A 513 -25.75 7.32 12.56
C GLY A 513 -25.87 8.71 13.19
N VAL A 514 -25.51 9.77 12.46
CA VAL A 514 -25.63 11.17 12.89
C VAL A 514 -27.10 11.55 13.11
N ARG A 515 -28.00 11.18 12.18
CA ARG A 515 -29.44 11.41 12.32
C ARG A 515 -30.04 10.64 13.49
N ALA A 516 -29.61 9.40 13.71
CA ALA A 516 -30.02 8.59 14.85
C ALA A 516 -29.56 9.23 16.17
N ALA A 517 -28.29 9.64 16.27
CA ALA A 517 -27.74 10.31 17.44
C ALA A 517 -28.44 11.64 17.75
N ALA A 518 -28.81 12.42 16.72
CA ALA A 518 -29.58 13.65 16.90
C ALA A 518 -30.98 13.43 17.49
N GLY A 519 -31.55 12.22 17.32
CA GLY A 519 -32.83 11.82 17.89
C GLY A 519 -32.76 11.18 19.29
N MET A 520 -31.57 10.91 19.80
CA MET A 520 -31.37 10.32 21.13
C MET A 520 -31.60 11.33 22.26
N ASP A 521 -31.78 10.82 23.49
CA ASP A 521 -31.71 11.67 24.67
C ASP A 521 -30.30 12.29 24.77
N PRO A 522 -30.14 13.62 24.85
CA PRO A 522 -28.83 14.26 24.94
C PRO A 522 -27.95 13.75 26.08
N GLU A 523 -28.54 13.23 27.18
CA GLU A 523 -27.76 12.64 28.28
C GLU A 523 -27.09 11.31 27.90
N ASN A 524 -27.56 10.65 26.85
CA ASN A 524 -27.03 9.39 26.34
C ASN A 524 -26.13 9.54 25.11
N VAL A 525 -26.01 10.74 24.54
CA VAL A 525 -25.08 11.01 23.45
C VAL A 525 -23.68 11.20 24.04
N THR A 526 -22.85 10.17 23.94
CA THR A 526 -21.52 10.13 24.56
C THR A 526 -20.43 9.81 23.54
N GLU A 527 -19.19 9.76 24.00
CA GLU A 527 -18.06 9.26 23.21
C GLU A 527 -18.33 7.90 22.57
N LEU A 528 -19.04 6.99 23.27
CA LEU A 528 -19.37 5.69 22.70
C LEU A 528 -20.35 5.78 21.54
N THR A 529 -21.25 6.76 21.54
CA THR A 529 -22.14 7.04 20.40
C THR A 529 -21.32 7.42 19.17
N ALA A 530 -20.42 8.39 19.32
CA ALA A 530 -19.58 8.86 18.22
C ALA A 530 -18.66 7.75 17.69
N LEU A 531 -18.04 6.99 18.60
CA LEU A 531 -17.13 5.90 18.25
C LEU A 531 -17.84 4.71 17.61
N GLU A 532 -19.04 4.33 18.06
CA GLU A 532 -19.83 3.28 17.39
C GLU A 532 -20.15 3.66 15.95
N ILE A 533 -20.68 4.86 15.73
CA ILE A 533 -21.06 5.34 14.39
C ILE A 533 -19.88 5.24 13.41
N VAL A 534 -18.69 5.71 13.79
CA VAL A 534 -17.54 5.71 12.89
C VAL A 534 -16.88 4.33 12.76
N CYS A 535 -16.90 3.52 13.82
CA CYS A 535 -16.33 2.17 13.79
C CYS A 535 -17.19 1.19 13.00
N ASP A 536 -18.49 1.46 12.84
CA ASP A 536 -19.45 0.63 12.11
C ASP A 536 -19.62 1.09 10.64
N THR A 537 -18.51 1.39 9.97
CA THR A 537 -18.49 1.87 8.58
C THR A 537 -17.58 1.02 7.69
N PRO A 538 -17.88 0.89 6.37
CA PRO A 538 -17.05 0.12 5.43
C PRO A 538 -15.58 0.56 5.34
N ASP A 539 -15.30 1.86 5.46
CA ASP A 539 -13.95 2.41 5.49
C ASP A 539 -13.15 2.06 6.76
N MET A 540 -13.82 1.53 7.79
CA MET A 540 -13.18 0.96 8.95
C MET A 540 -12.80 -0.50 8.71
N HIS A 541 -11.54 -0.85 9.02
CA HIS A 541 -11.15 -2.25 8.99
C HIS A 541 -11.63 -2.97 10.25
N GLY A 542 -12.40 -4.04 10.05
CA GLY A 542 -12.94 -4.85 11.12
C GLY A 542 -11.88 -5.33 12.14
N THR A 543 -12.32 -5.50 13.38
CA THR A 543 -11.54 -6.18 14.40
C THR A 543 -11.98 -7.63 14.49
N TYR A 544 -11.06 -8.56 14.72
CA TYR A 544 -11.46 -9.94 14.99
C TYR A 544 -11.98 -10.04 16.44
N LEU A 545 -13.19 -10.57 16.61
CA LEU A 545 -13.76 -10.87 17.92
C LEU A 545 -13.46 -12.31 18.32
N GLY A 546 -12.52 -12.50 19.25
CA GLY A 546 -12.19 -13.83 19.74
C GLY A 546 -13.32 -14.44 20.58
N ASN A 547 -13.44 -15.78 20.55
CA ASN A 547 -14.42 -16.53 21.36
C ASN A 547 -14.42 -16.17 22.86
N ARG A 548 -13.24 -15.84 23.41
CA ARG A 548 -13.08 -15.46 24.83
C ARG A 548 -13.56 -14.04 25.13
N GLU A 549 -13.48 -13.15 24.13
CA GLU A 549 -13.82 -11.73 24.24
C GLU A 549 -15.30 -11.48 23.98
N ARG A 550 -15.93 -12.32 23.15
CA ARG A 550 -17.34 -12.21 22.75
C ARG A 550 -18.30 -11.98 23.93
N ALA A 551 -18.17 -12.76 25.00
CA ALA A 551 -19.03 -12.60 26.18
C ALA A 551 -18.76 -11.29 26.94
N ALA A 552 -17.53 -10.78 26.92
CA ALA A 552 -17.18 -9.51 27.53
C ALA A 552 -17.70 -8.32 26.70
N MET A 553 -17.56 -8.39 25.37
CA MET A 553 -18.08 -7.38 24.45
C MET A 553 -19.61 -7.35 24.47
N TYR A 554 -20.28 -8.49 24.51
CA TYR A 554 -21.74 -8.55 24.69
C TYR A 554 -22.18 -7.84 25.97
N ARG A 555 -21.53 -8.12 27.12
CA ARG A 555 -21.88 -7.47 28.39
C ARG A 555 -21.60 -5.96 28.36
N PHE A 556 -20.51 -5.56 27.70
CA PHE A 556 -20.18 -4.15 27.51
C PHE A 556 -21.25 -3.46 26.66
N ALA A 557 -21.62 -4.05 25.52
CA ALA A 557 -22.68 -3.57 24.63
C ALA A 557 -24.02 -3.43 25.37
N SER A 558 -24.46 -4.48 26.08
CA SER A 558 -25.70 -4.43 26.87
C SER A 558 -25.66 -3.41 28.00
N GLY A 559 -24.49 -3.16 28.60
CA GLY A 559 -24.31 -2.20 29.68
C GLY A 559 -24.40 -0.74 29.23
N HIS A 560 -24.03 -0.47 27.97
CA HIS A 560 -24.03 0.87 27.37
C HIS A 560 -25.08 0.98 26.24
N ALA A 561 -26.09 0.11 26.22
CA ALA A 561 -27.05 0.02 25.13
C ALA A 561 -27.83 1.32 24.86
N ALA A 562 -27.97 2.17 25.87
CA ALA A 562 -28.61 3.49 25.72
C ALA A 562 -27.74 4.50 24.98
N GLU A 563 -26.41 4.29 24.93
CA GLU A 563 -25.43 5.18 24.31
C GLU A 563 -25.13 4.83 22.85
N PHE A 564 -25.60 3.68 22.35
CA PHE A 564 -25.40 3.27 20.97
C PHE A 564 -26.59 3.66 20.10
N THR A 565 -26.32 4.03 18.85
CA THR A 565 -27.34 4.34 17.84
C THR A 565 -28.02 3.08 17.31
N THR A 566 -27.30 1.96 17.28
CA THR A 566 -27.83 0.67 16.84
C THR A 566 -28.27 -0.16 18.04
N ALA A 567 -29.55 -0.54 18.08
CA ALA A 567 -30.04 -1.47 19.07
C ALA A 567 -29.55 -2.91 18.77
N MET A 568 -29.23 -3.67 19.82
CA MET A 568 -28.68 -5.04 19.69
C MET A 568 -29.56 -6.01 18.89
N ASN A 569 -30.86 -5.74 18.77
CA ASN A 569 -31.82 -6.56 18.03
C ASN A 569 -32.16 -6.03 16.63
N ASP A 570 -31.61 -4.88 16.26
CA ASP A 570 -31.92 -4.17 15.01
C ASP A 570 -30.74 -4.19 14.03
N THR A 571 -29.59 -4.77 14.42
CA THR A 571 -28.43 -4.95 13.53
C THR A 571 -28.62 -6.11 12.56
N ASP A 572 -28.28 -5.88 11.30
CA ASP A 572 -28.32 -6.88 10.24
C ASP A 572 -27.25 -7.97 10.43
N ASP A 573 -26.07 -7.59 10.95
CA ASP A 573 -25.01 -8.51 11.37
C ASP A 573 -24.50 -8.17 12.79
N PHE A 574 -25.02 -8.91 13.75
CA PHE A 574 -24.68 -8.74 15.16
C PHE A 574 -23.20 -9.01 15.48
N GLU A 575 -22.52 -9.89 14.74
CA GLU A 575 -21.10 -10.15 15.00
C GLU A 575 -20.24 -8.99 14.50
N GLU A 576 -20.53 -8.48 13.31
CA GLU A 576 -19.84 -7.33 12.73
C GLU A 576 -20.02 -6.08 13.60
N TRP A 577 -21.26 -5.78 14.01
CA TRP A 577 -21.54 -4.67 14.93
C TRP A 577 -20.80 -4.82 16.27
N LEU A 578 -20.74 -6.03 16.84
CA LEU A 578 -19.94 -6.26 18.06
C LEU A 578 -18.43 -6.03 17.84
N CYS A 579 -17.91 -6.23 16.63
CA CYS A 579 -16.53 -5.92 16.29
C CYS A 579 -16.30 -4.40 16.23
N ALA A 580 -17.28 -3.63 15.74
CA ALA A 580 -17.28 -2.17 15.79
C ALA A 580 -17.33 -1.67 17.26
N VAL A 581 -18.20 -2.24 18.09
CA VAL A 581 -18.27 -1.92 19.54
C VAL A 581 -16.96 -2.26 20.26
N LYS A 582 -16.30 -3.38 19.91
CA LYS A 582 -14.97 -3.70 20.43
C LYS A 582 -13.97 -2.61 20.08
N LEU A 583 -13.98 -2.12 18.85
CA LEU A 583 -13.09 -1.05 18.43
C LEU A 583 -13.40 0.27 19.15
N ALA A 584 -14.67 0.66 19.23
CA ALA A 584 -15.10 1.83 19.97
C ALA A 584 -14.62 1.78 21.43
N ARG A 585 -14.69 0.60 22.07
CA ARG A 585 -14.16 0.41 23.41
C ARG A 585 -12.63 0.57 23.49
N ILE A 586 -11.89 0.00 22.54
CA ILE A 586 -10.42 0.14 22.47
C ILE A 586 -10.04 1.61 22.40
N VAL A 587 -10.69 2.38 21.52
CA VAL A 587 -10.41 3.80 21.32
C VAL A 587 -10.80 4.61 22.57
N ARG A 588 -11.91 4.29 23.20
CA ARG A 588 -12.31 4.93 24.45
C ARG A 588 -11.29 4.69 25.58
N GLU A 589 -10.80 3.46 25.73
CA GLU A 589 -9.78 3.18 26.75
C GLU A 589 -8.48 3.95 26.46
N TRP A 590 -8.14 4.14 25.18
CA TRP A 590 -7.03 5.00 24.76
C TRP A 590 -7.22 6.48 25.15
N THR A 591 -8.38 7.07 24.83
CA THR A 591 -8.69 8.47 25.17
C THR A 591 -8.82 8.71 26.68
N GLU A 592 -9.14 7.67 27.46
CA GLU A 592 -9.12 7.68 28.93
C GLU A 592 -7.70 7.62 29.52
N GLY A 593 -6.66 7.48 28.67
CA GLY A 593 -5.25 7.52 29.04
C GLY A 593 -4.63 6.16 29.34
N GLU A 594 -5.26 5.06 28.89
CA GLU A 594 -4.67 3.73 29.00
C GLU A 594 -3.40 3.62 28.13
N SER A 595 -2.41 2.88 28.63
CA SER A 595 -1.14 2.70 27.94
C SER A 595 -1.28 1.83 26.68
N VAL A 596 -0.45 2.07 25.65
CA VAL A 596 -0.41 1.21 24.45
C VAL A 596 -0.16 -0.24 24.85
N GLU A 597 0.73 -0.46 25.81
CA GLU A 597 1.09 -1.78 26.33
C GLU A 597 -0.14 -2.53 26.86
N ALA A 598 -0.96 -1.87 27.69
CA ALA A 598 -2.15 -2.48 28.26
C ALA A 598 -3.23 -2.74 27.21
N ILE A 599 -3.45 -1.83 26.26
CA ILE A 599 -4.42 -2.03 25.17
C ILE A 599 -4.02 -3.22 24.29
N VAL A 600 -2.75 -3.24 23.86
CA VAL A 600 -2.19 -4.31 23.02
C VAL A 600 -2.36 -5.67 23.70
N GLU A 601 -2.09 -5.75 25.01
CA GLU A 601 -2.24 -6.98 25.80
C GLU A 601 -3.71 -7.39 25.97
N ASN A 602 -4.57 -6.46 26.39
CA ASN A 602 -5.97 -6.72 26.70
C ASN A 602 -6.78 -7.16 25.48
N TYR A 603 -6.48 -6.59 24.31
CA TYR A 603 -7.24 -6.83 23.07
C TYR A 603 -6.52 -7.70 22.04
N ARG A 604 -5.26 -8.08 22.33
CA ARG A 604 -4.45 -8.97 21.50
C ARG A 604 -4.29 -8.45 20.07
N ILE A 605 -3.96 -7.17 19.96
CA ILE A 605 -3.74 -6.46 18.70
C ILE A 605 -2.27 -6.04 18.61
N GLY A 606 -1.69 -5.91 17.42
CA GLY A 606 -0.34 -5.36 17.31
C GLY A 606 -0.33 -3.86 17.61
N PRO A 607 0.76 -3.31 18.18
CA PRO A 607 0.87 -1.86 18.38
C PRO A 607 0.75 -1.07 17.06
N GLY A 608 1.26 -1.61 15.94
CA GLY A 608 1.06 -1.01 14.62
C GLY A 608 -0.40 -1.07 14.13
N ASP A 609 -1.19 -2.06 14.56
CA ASP A 609 -2.63 -2.09 14.25
C ASP A 609 -3.39 -1.04 15.06
N LEU A 610 -2.98 -0.78 16.30
CA LEU A 610 -3.58 0.27 17.13
C LEU A 610 -3.35 1.64 16.50
N GLU A 611 -2.10 1.97 16.13
CA GLU A 611 -1.74 3.21 15.41
C GLU A 611 -2.63 3.42 14.18
N ALA A 612 -2.66 2.42 13.28
CA ALA A 612 -3.43 2.50 12.03
C ALA A 612 -4.95 2.58 12.24
N ARG A 613 -5.48 2.07 13.36
CA ARG A 613 -6.91 2.18 13.70
C ARG A 613 -7.24 3.54 14.28
N LEU A 614 -6.39 4.07 15.16
CA LEU A 614 -6.58 5.40 15.75
C LEU A 614 -6.59 6.47 14.64
N GLU A 615 -5.66 6.42 13.70
CA GLU A 615 -5.62 7.31 12.53
C GLU A 615 -6.93 7.27 11.71
N ARG A 616 -7.48 6.07 11.47
CA ARG A 616 -8.75 5.92 10.74
C ARG A 616 -9.94 6.45 11.52
N VAL A 617 -9.99 6.18 12.82
CA VAL A 617 -11.06 6.70 13.69
C VAL A 617 -11.02 8.21 13.72
N GLU A 618 -9.84 8.82 13.86
CA GLU A 618 -9.67 10.27 13.83
C GLU A 618 -10.18 10.88 12.52
N TRP A 619 -9.81 10.29 11.39
CA TRP A 619 -10.28 10.70 10.07
C TRP A 619 -11.81 10.59 9.94
N LEU A 620 -12.40 9.46 10.32
CA LEU A 620 -13.85 9.23 10.22
C LEU A 620 -14.65 10.09 11.20
N LEU A 621 -14.11 10.42 12.38
CA LEU A 621 -14.70 11.41 13.29
C LEU A 621 -14.73 12.79 12.65
N GLY A 622 -13.67 13.16 11.92
CA GLY A 622 -13.63 14.38 11.12
C GLY A 622 -14.70 14.41 10.02
N ALA A 623 -14.88 13.29 9.32
CA ALA A 623 -15.93 13.15 8.31
C ALA A 623 -17.33 13.24 8.93
N ALA A 624 -17.57 12.57 10.05
CA ALA A 624 -18.83 12.59 10.77
C ALA A 624 -19.19 14.00 11.30
N ASP A 625 -18.21 14.75 11.83
CA ASP A 625 -18.40 16.14 12.26
C ASP A 625 -18.79 17.05 11.08
N ALA A 626 -18.12 16.90 9.93
CA ALA A 626 -18.45 17.65 8.72
C ALA A 626 -19.86 17.30 8.19
N ILE A 627 -20.26 16.03 8.26
CA ILE A 627 -21.61 15.58 7.88
C ILE A 627 -22.65 16.14 8.86
N ALA A 628 -22.39 16.11 10.17
CA ALA A 628 -23.28 16.65 11.20
C ALA A 628 -23.60 18.13 10.96
N ALA A 629 -22.62 18.91 10.50
CA ALA A 629 -22.84 20.30 10.11
C ALA A 629 -23.81 20.45 8.93
N VAL A 630 -23.70 19.61 7.90
CA VAL A 630 -24.57 19.65 6.70
C VAL A 630 -26.01 19.23 7.02
N VAL A 631 -26.20 18.22 7.87
CA VAL A 631 -27.54 17.78 8.27
C VAL A 631 -28.12 18.59 9.44
N GLU A 632 -27.47 19.69 9.81
CA GLU A 632 -27.87 20.60 10.90
C GLU A 632 -28.03 19.91 12.28
N ALA A 633 -27.25 18.84 12.52
CA ALA A 633 -27.24 18.12 13.79
C ALA A 633 -26.17 18.71 14.74
N ASN A 634 -26.60 19.20 15.90
CA ASN A 634 -25.69 19.74 16.92
C ASN A 634 -25.08 18.61 17.77
N LEU A 635 -24.03 17.97 17.24
CA LEU A 635 -23.32 16.85 17.88
C LEU A 635 -21.83 17.17 18.06
N PRO A 636 -21.46 18.06 19.01
CA PRO A 636 -20.06 18.43 19.23
C PRO A 636 -19.17 17.25 19.66
N VAL A 637 -19.79 16.14 20.08
CA VAL A 637 -19.12 14.92 20.53
C VAL A 637 -18.13 14.36 19.51
N PHE A 638 -18.39 14.46 18.20
CA PHE A 638 -17.45 13.97 17.19
C PHE A 638 -16.13 14.73 17.25
N ARG A 639 -16.19 16.06 17.23
CA ARG A 639 -15.03 16.94 17.38
C ARG A 639 -14.35 16.77 18.74
N GLU A 640 -15.12 16.68 19.83
CA GLU A 640 -14.58 16.53 21.19
C GLU A 640 -13.84 15.20 21.41
N VAL A 641 -14.30 14.11 20.79
CA VAL A 641 -13.56 12.84 20.79
C VAL A 641 -12.31 12.96 19.93
N ARG A 642 -12.43 13.56 18.74
CA ARG A 642 -11.30 13.75 17.82
C ARG A 642 -10.16 14.56 18.44
N GLU A 643 -10.46 15.64 19.15
CA GLU A 643 -9.46 16.49 19.83
C GLU A 643 -8.70 15.77 20.96
N ARG A 644 -9.20 14.62 21.43
CA ARG A 644 -8.56 13.80 22.48
C ARG A 644 -7.70 12.66 21.93
N LEU A 645 -7.88 12.30 20.65
CA LEU A 645 -7.03 11.35 19.94
C LEU A 645 -5.71 12.04 19.56
#